data_AF-A0A292S444-F1
#
_entry.id   AF-A0A292S444-F1
#
_cell.length_a   1.000
_cell.length_b   1.000
_cell.length_c   1.000
_cell.angle_alpha   90.00
_cell.angle_beta   90.00
_cell.angle_gamma   90.00
#
_symmetry.space_group_name_H-M   'P 1'
#
loop_
_entity.id
_entity.type
_entity.pdbx_description
1 polymer ?
#
loop_
_entity_poly.entity_id
_entity_poly.type
_entity_poly.pdbx_seq_one_letter_code
_entity_poly.pdbx_strand_id
1 'polypeptide(L)'
;MFVNKINSVQNIGFKGYQHVKNDLGETVMRFNFPFNSEKENCEIQIFSAAPTENYNYKLSAAPIATIPLKPEGVDVNLQDITNLDKDAPFAYKVVRKDKSTGKVVWEGADTGVKVKEQNGEYVNRLQVHNVGLVESKDGTKTLDYVGDPISNYTHTLVSRKGTTPIVQGAGYLITPDSLMPGAMYRGFTEENTGEIYYDKDFQNKMEGVIKNFSNIYGGSIAGAQKAIPYLKENGYKYMFSTPIANGSKGWSLGYWNKNNMQVSPNMGNTENFASFFRDLYTNGMKYVYDGTFTSEGLEGIHFQYALRWAEKTPQSYYWFRMSGLKNSNLGLGAIPKNKENLRFRVVNAPYNYQLQANSTYKKIVNPDYNSKKETMFQIYDASQASEKQIKALDKAIINYEKLTEGKALDINNHDDTVINFIFQIDPKEYDRRIDVINELNKKFGKNINLDSADGTIMAAQFSNFKIDKKTEGGFVTWDANTDMVKMNYGISGYDEKLLQAIVSRSERDYEKQMIERGAREVQDLTIQSGKYWTGKVKDIQTIYTAQTVGKAKTVEDINKLIKDGKLPEEAKLNNEALSNILNGQYLLAPKGVMVKDDVTVKSLMKLPLDTLEFGENTVGVLSTSYFSNRATTDETVGVSRFDLMKQNNPHLVEPYVKNYKRVNSLFNNEIKDFADAIIKQVNQTANEKLLDSNGDYTEYGEYVMELVGQDITKYAFLKSLGGDNFKTKILPNGEITYDYEALKEGTSLKALDINGSSPEDEAEKLEKKIEKGIKHLSDSDISYVSEAISKRISGTDTSSFRIAEALVDRTGLGLDWRLDACKDVIDMDAIRNEDNAFDDNWDAVIKFWEKFVQGVKQENPNSYLVAEITDIEPLLQETYGSNAYPYNNMTNVGQKFNGEPDTFVKFFNETGITSEAAYSYFFTDLLTNFAPSFDTGTTDNSENHDRFKARFELLMQTRSVDYLRNLYTFMGNHDKPRMIHGLAVDMSMFHANILGSDERGHKTREAAIEVLSGAKTAADVPIELRLNVDNNDYFLTTSARAVATSKLLMDVINEEKSISEEDKKRLIDALIDLTNGNYLGEGVTDSMQKIKIKELSSLQAAFEEILKLSGVALTNAEIAEVIKKANELKISDYLVHGDLDWKDIDPKIKERNEANARDILGSQSDYGKYSLYTVQLAKLLKDAYAQTNPKKSLDEGFKAFAEKYDKNTVLANTEGFKRIEDPVTAMKKNGYAARDLKVALKMAV
;
A
#
# COMPACT_ATOMS: atom_id res chain seq x y z
N MET A 1 23.21 1.24 -9.17
CA MET A 1 24.40 0.88 -9.98
C MET A 1 25.35 2.04 -10.29
N PHE A 2 24.87 3.28 -10.48
CA PHE A 2 25.74 4.43 -10.83
C PHE A 2 26.61 4.93 -9.65
N VAL A 3 26.10 4.87 -8.41
CA VAL A 3 26.82 5.32 -7.20
C VAL A 3 27.97 4.37 -6.81
N ASN A 4 27.84 3.06 -7.07
CA ASN A 4 28.88 2.08 -6.68
C ASN A 4 30.12 2.09 -7.58
N LYS A 5 30.03 2.56 -8.84
CA LYS A 5 31.23 2.70 -9.69
C LYS A 5 32.08 3.93 -9.33
N ILE A 6 31.48 4.97 -8.74
CA ILE A 6 32.22 6.16 -8.25
C ILE A 6 32.99 5.83 -6.96
N ASN A 7 32.46 4.93 -6.12
CA ASN A 7 33.13 4.47 -4.89
C ASN A 7 34.37 3.58 -5.11
N SER A 8 34.73 3.26 -6.36
CA SER A 8 35.93 2.46 -6.67
C SER A 8 37.24 3.27 -6.66
N VAL A 9 37.17 4.60 -6.48
CA VAL A 9 38.33 5.47 -6.27
C VAL A 9 38.50 5.70 -4.77
N GLN A 10 39.55 5.15 -4.17
CA GLN A 10 39.90 5.46 -2.79
C GLN A 10 40.18 6.97 -2.65
N ASN A 11 39.51 7.60 -1.67
CA ASN A 11 39.65 8.99 -1.23
C ASN A 11 38.88 10.11 -1.96
N ILE A 12 38.09 9.85 -3.00
CA ILE A 12 37.14 10.87 -3.54
C ILE A 12 35.83 10.19 -3.95
N GLY A 13 34.89 10.06 -3.01
CA GLY A 13 33.50 9.76 -3.30
C GLY A 13 32.69 11.05 -3.17
N PHE A 14 32.37 11.72 -4.28
CA PHE A 14 31.49 12.89 -4.23
C PHE A 14 30.14 12.50 -3.62
N LYS A 15 29.79 13.16 -2.51
CA LYS A 15 28.50 12.98 -1.86
C LYS A 15 27.61 14.23 -1.96
N GLY A 16 28.11 15.39 -2.36
CA GLY A 16 27.37 16.65 -2.23
C GLY A 16 27.25 17.06 -0.76
N TYR A 17 26.09 17.61 -0.37
CA TYR A 17 25.84 17.94 1.04
C TYR A 17 25.38 16.73 1.87
N GLN A 18 25.66 16.73 3.17
CA GLN A 18 25.22 15.71 4.12
C GLN A 18 24.86 16.32 5.47
N HIS A 19 23.91 15.71 6.16
CA HIS A 19 23.62 15.99 7.56
C HIS A 19 24.43 15.06 8.45
N VAL A 20 25.20 15.63 9.38
CA VAL A 20 26.02 14.87 10.34
C VAL A 20 25.87 15.44 11.74
N LYS A 21 26.02 14.59 12.77
CA LYS A 21 26.04 15.01 14.17
C LYS A 21 27.48 15.31 14.58
N ASN A 22 27.74 16.50 15.11
CA ASN A 22 29.05 16.82 15.68
C ASN A 22 29.20 16.23 17.11
N ASP A 23 30.31 16.54 17.78
CA ASP A 23 30.59 16.02 19.13
C ASP A 23 29.83 16.75 20.25
N LEU A 24 29.08 17.80 19.91
CA LEU A 24 28.12 18.50 20.78
C LEU A 24 26.67 18.05 20.54
N GLY A 25 26.41 17.16 19.57
CA GLY A 25 25.06 16.69 19.25
C GLY A 25 24.25 17.58 18.30
N GLU A 26 24.88 18.63 17.79
CA GLU A 26 24.28 19.52 16.81
C GLU A 26 24.29 18.87 15.42
N THR A 27 23.21 19.05 14.68
CA THR A 27 23.15 18.65 13.27
C THR A 27 23.85 19.71 12.43
N VAL A 28 25.02 19.38 11.89
CA VAL A 28 25.83 20.25 11.03
C VAL A 28 25.82 19.76 9.57
N MET A 29 26.18 20.66 8.66
CA MET A 29 26.24 20.37 7.23
C MET A 29 27.66 20.01 6.81
N ARG A 30 27.86 18.83 6.24
CA ARG A 30 29.09 18.50 5.50
C ARG A 30 28.89 18.83 4.03
N PHE A 31 29.75 19.69 3.48
CA PHE A 31 29.80 19.94 2.03
C PHE A 31 31.02 19.26 1.42
N ASN A 32 30.83 18.59 0.28
CA ASN A 32 31.90 17.99 -0.49
C ASN A 32 31.67 18.20 -1.99
N PHE A 33 32.73 18.58 -2.72
CA PHE A 33 32.71 18.75 -4.17
C PHE A 33 34.07 18.37 -4.77
N PRO A 34 34.14 17.67 -5.92
CA PRO A 34 35.41 17.31 -6.55
C PRO A 34 36.04 18.50 -7.28
N PHE A 35 37.30 18.82 -6.97
CA PHE A 35 38.08 19.85 -7.66
C PHE A 35 39.59 19.54 -7.62
N ASN A 36 40.37 20.15 -8.51
CA ASN A 36 41.83 19.99 -8.49
C ASN A 36 42.44 20.94 -7.44
N SER A 37 42.64 20.46 -6.23
CA SER A 37 43.15 21.29 -5.14
C SER A 37 44.58 21.79 -5.32
N GLU A 38 45.36 21.28 -6.27
CA GLU A 38 46.69 21.84 -6.59
C GLU A 38 46.58 23.10 -7.47
N LYS A 39 45.59 23.14 -8.35
CA LYS A 39 45.41 24.22 -9.34
C LYS A 39 44.27 25.19 -9.02
N GLU A 40 43.29 24.75 -8.25
CA GLU A 40 42.03 25.45 -8.01
C GLU A 40 41.79 25.66 -6.50
N ASN A 41 41.21 26.80 -6.15
CA ASN A 41 40.49 27.00 -4.89
C ASN A 41 39.01 26.73 -5.15
N CYS A 42 38.33 26.08 -4.21
CA CYS A 42 36.89 25.81 -4.30
C CYS A 42 36.20 26.40 -3.07
N GLU A 43 35.03 27.00 -3.25
CA GLU A 43 34.21 27.55 -2.18
C GLU A 43 32.73 27.27 -2.44
N ILE A 44 31.94 27.19 -1.36
CA ILE A 44 30.48 27.21 -1.39
C ILE A 44 30.01 28.61 -1.03
N GLN A 45 29.13 29.19 -1.84
CA GLN A 45 28.45 30.44 -1.54
C GLN A 45 27.01 30.14 -1.13
N ILE A 46 26.64 30.51 0.10
CA ILE A 46 25.31 30.27 0.70
C ILE A 46 24.43 31.50 0.52
N PHE A 47 23.17 31.31 0.18
CA PHE A 47 22.14 32.34 0.00
C PHE A 47 20.93 31.99 0.86
N SER A 48 20.34 32.97 1.55
CA SER A 48 19.06 32.75 2.24
C SER A 48 17.97 32.48 1.20
N ALA A 49 17.11 31.49 1.44
CA ALA A 49 15.95 31.22 0.60
C ALA A 49 14.66 31.41 1.39
N ALA A 50 13.69 32.14 0.84
CA ALA A 50 12.38 32.30 1.43
C ALA A 50 11.30 31.77 0.47
N PRO A 51 10.45 30.81 0.88
CA PRO A 51 9.39 30.29 0.02
C PRO A 51 8.37 31.39 -0.31
N THR A 52 7.80 31.35 -1.51
CA THR A 52 6.72 32.23 -1.97
C THR A 52 5.37 31.52 -1.88
N GLU A 53 4.27 32.23 -2.14
CA GLU A 53 2.92 31.63 -2.13
C GLU A 53 2.76 30.47 -3.14
N ASN A 54 3.59 30.47 -4.18
CA ASN A 54 3.65 29.43 -5.21
C ASN A 54 4.62 28.28 -4.88
N TYR A 55 5.21 28.26 -3.68
CA TYR A 55 6.30 27.37 -3.29
C TYR A 55 7.53 27.45 -4.21
N ASN A 56 7.75 28.59 -4.85
CA ASN A 56 9.05 28.97 -5.41
C ASN A 56 9.87 29.68 -4.32
N TYR A 57 11.05 30.22 -4.64
CA TYR A 57 11.91 30.83 -3.62
C TYR A 57 12.43 32.21 -4.01
N LYS A 58 12.55 33.13 -3.05
CA LYS A 58 13.34 34.35 -3.20
C LYS A 58 14.69 34.17 -2.54
N LEU A 59 15.76 34.42 -3.27
CA LEU A 59 17.12 34.35 -2.77
C LEU A 59 17.67 35.73 -2.40
N SER A 60 18.63 35.80 -1.47
CA SER A 60 19.37 37.03 -1.21
C SER A 60 20.17 37.47 -2.44
N ALA A 61 20.33 38.78 -2.65
CA ALA A 61 21.09 39.31 -3.79
C ALA A 61 22.60 39.01 -3.73
N ALA A 62 23.13 38.75 -2.53
CA ALA A 62 24.52 38.40 -2.28
C ALA A 62 24.59 37.17 -1.36
N PRO A 63 25.69 36.39 -1.39
CA PRO A 63 25.86 35.28 -0.49
C PRO A 63 25.95 35.78 0.96
N ILE A 64 25.19 35.14 1.85
CA ILE A 64 25.19 35.41 3.29
C ILE A 64 26.37 34.74 4.01
N ALA A 65 26.97 33.72 3.39
CA ALA A 65 28.21 33.10 3.84
C ALA A 65 29.00 32.51 2.66
N THR A 66 30.32 32.43 2.80
CA THR A 66 31.22 31.75 1.86
C THR A 66 32.10 30.78 2.63
N ILE A 67 32.07 29.52 2.24
CA ILE A 67 32.75 28.41 2.92
C ILE A 67 33.85 27.88 2.00
N PRO A 68 35.14 28.06 2.32
CA PRO A 68 36.22 27.42 1.58
C PRO A 68 36.12 25.90 1.68
N LEU A 69 36.17 25.19 0.55
CA LEU A 69 36.14 23.73 0.50
C LEU A 69 37.55 23.13 0.48
N LYS A 70 37.64 21.94 1.07
CA LYS A 70 38.81 21.06 1.00
C LYS A 70 38.45 19.77 0.26
N PRO A 71 39.41 19.04 -0.32
CA PRO A 71 39.15 17.77 -1.01
C PRO A 71 38.35 16.76 -0.20
N GLU A 72 38.62 16.68 1.11
CA GLU A 72 37.95 15.81 2.07
C GLU A 72 36.53 16.27 2.47
N GLY A 73 36.12 17.48 2.07
CA GLY A 73 34.90 18.14 2.52
C GLY A 73 35.08 18.99 3.77
N VAL A 74 34.04 19.75 4.13
CA VAL A 74 34.05 20.65 5.29
C VAL A 74 32.73 20.56 6.05
N ASP A 75 32.82 20.43 7.37
CA ASP A 75 31.67 20.46 8.28
C ASP A 75 31.44 21.87 8.76
N VAL A 76 30.19 22.32 8.70
CA VAL A 76 29.81 23.69 9.02
C VAL A 76 28.50 23.68 9.79
N ASN A 77 28.52 24.31 10.97
CA ASN A 77 27.30 24.72 11.63
C ASN A 77 26.81 26.02 10.97
N LEU A 78 25.78 25.93 10.13
CA LEU A 78 25.27 27.09 9.40
C LEU A 78 24.67 28.15 10.33
N GLN A 79 24.19 27.79 11.52
CA GLN A 79 23.61 28.75 12.47
C GLN A 79 24.68 29.63 13.11
N ASP A 80 25.92 29.14 13.22
CA ASP A 80 27.03 29.91 13.82
C ASP A 80 27.59 30.96 12.86
N ILE A 81 27.45 30.73 11.55
CA ILE A 81 28.04 31.58 10.51
C ILE A 81 26.99 32.34 9.67
N THR A 82 25.70 32.12 9.93
CA THR A 82 24.58 32.80 9.26
C THR A 82 23.49 33.16 10.26
N ASN A 83 22.51 33.97 9.86
CA ASN A 83 21.30 34.25 10.64
C ASN A 83 20.11 33.37 10.24
N LEU A 84 20.35 32.16 9.73
CA LEU A 84 19.27 31.25 9.31
C LEU A 84 18.71 30.48 10.51
N ASP A 85 17.38 30.41 10.58
CA ASP A 85 16.71 29.50 11.52
C ASP A 85 17.05 28.03 11.22
N LYS A 86 16.85 27.17 12.21
CA LYS A 86 17.22 25.74 12.15
C LYS A 86 16.60 25.03 10.93
N ASP A 87 15.34 25.33 10.62
CA ASP A 87 14.60 24.67 9.54
C ASP A 87 14.45 25.56 8.30
N ALA A 88 15.06 26.76 8.30
CA ALA A 88 15.00 27.67 7.17
C ALA A 88 15.69 27.05 5.94
N PRO A 89 15.04 27.04 4.77
CA PRO A 89 15.68 26.60 3.55
C PRO A 89 16.79 27.58 3.14
N PHE A 90 17.77 27.08 2.40
CA PHE A 90 18.81 27.91 1.81
C PHE A 90 19.16 27.39 0.42
N ALA A 91 19.81 28.23 -0.36
CA ALA A 91 20.38 27.83 -1.63
C ALA A 91 21.90 28.01 -1.60
N TYR A 92 22.61 27.22 -2.40
CA TYR A 92 24.05 27.39 -2.55
C TYR A 92 24.51 27.21 -3.98
N LYS A 93 25.66 27.80 -4.30
CA LYS A 93 26.41 27.47 -5.51
C LYS A 93 27.86 27.19 -5.19
N VAL A 94 28.48 26.34 -5.98
CA VAL A 94 29.90 26.05 -5.91
C VAL A 94 30.64 27.04 -6.81
N VAL A 95 31.77 27.58 -6.36
CA VAL A 95 32.64 28.45 -7.15
C VAL A 95 34.07 27.92 -7.11
N ARG A 96 34.63 27.67 -8.29
CA ARG A 96 36.02 27.25 -8.49
C ARG A 96 36.83 28.38 -9.11
N LYS A 97 37.99 28.67 -8.53
CA LYS A 97 38.90 29.74 -8.97
C LYS A 97 40.28 29.17 -9.23
N ASP A 98 40.91 29.55 -10.34
CA ASP A 98 42.30 29.22 -10.60
C ASP A 98 43.21 29.88 -9.54
N LYS A 99 44.09 29.10 -8.91
CA LYS A 99 44.96 29.59 -7.82
C LYS A 99 45.97 30.64 -8.29
N SER A 100 46.42 30.58 -9.53
CA SER A 100 47.47 31.45 -10.06
C SER A 100 46.94 32.82 -10.49
N THR A 101 45.70 32.87 -10.98
CA THR A 101 45.07 34.07 -11.56
C THR A 101 43.91 34.62 -10.72
N GLY A 102 43.36 33.82 -9.80
CA GLY A 102 42.16 34.15 -9.03
C GLY A 102 40.86 34.17 -9.85
N LYS A 103 40.91 33.86 -11.15
CA LYS A 103 39.75 33.89 -12.04
C LYS A 103 38.82 32.71 -11.77
N VAL A 104 37.50 32.96 -11.80
CA VAL A 104 36.50 31.88 -11.74
C VAL A 104 36.62 31.02 -13.00
N VAL A 105 36.92 29.74 -12.80
CA VAL A 105 36.99 28.74 -13.87
C VAL A 105 35.67 28.00 -14.04
N TRP A 106 34.86 27.93 -12.97
CA TRP A 106 33.52 27.35 -13.01
C TRP A 106 32.70 27.81 -11.81
N GLU A 107 31.41 28.06 -12.01
CA GLU A 107 30.45 28.25 -10.93
C GLU A 107 29.09 27.63 -11.31
N GLY A 108 28.34 27.13 -10.32
CA GLY A 108 27.00 26.61 -10.54
C GLY A 108 26.52 25.63 -9.47
N ALA A 109 25.35 25.04 -9.74
CA ALA A 109 24.75 23.99 -8.92
C ALA A 109 25.43 22.62 -9.20
N ASP A 110 25.77 21.89 -8.14
CA ASP A 110 26.40 20.58 -8.24
C ASP A 110 25.36 19.46 -8.45
N THR A 111 24.52 19.21 -7.45
CA THR A 111 23.57 18.09 -7.34
C THR A 111 22.35 18.52 -6.54
N GLY A 112 21.27 17.74 -6.57
CA GLY A 112 20.08 18.01 -5.75
C GLY A 112 19.04 18.86 -6.49
N VAL A 113 18.25 19.63 -5.75
CA VAL A 113 17.18 20.49 -6.29
C VAL A 113 17.81 21.70 -6.99
N LYS A 114 17.92 21.69 -8.31
CA LYS A 114 18.52 22.80 -9.07
C LYS A 114 17.46 23.84 -9.41
N VAL A 115 17.78 25.11 -9.14
CA VAL A 115 16.87 26.26 -9.36
C VAL A 115 17.50 27.35 -10.21
N LYS A 116 16.66 28.10 -10.95
CA LYS A 116 17.06 29.26 -11.76
C LYS A 116 16.21 30.47 -11.41
N GLU A 117 16.73 31.68 -11.64
CA GLU A 117 15.93 32.90 -11.52
C GLU A 117 14.95 33.04 -12.71
N GLN A 118 13.70 33.36 -12.41
CA GLN A 118 12.64 33.67 -13.35
C GLN A 118 11.66 34.66 -12.69
N ASN A 119 11.49 35.84 -13.31
CA ASN A 119 10.56 36.88 -12.84
C ASN A 119 10.77 37.32 -11.38
N GLY A 120 12.01 37.35 -10.89
CA GLY A 120 12.33 37.75 -9.51
C GLY A 120 12.10 36.66 -8.45
N GLU A 121 11.76 35.44 -8.87
CA GLU A 121 11.72 34.23 -8.04
C GLU A 121 12.69 33.18 -8.60
N TYR A 122 13.04 32.19 -7.78
CA TYR A 122 13.81 31.03 -8.17
C TYR A 122 12.90 29.83 -8.29
N VAL A 123 12.86 29.25 -9.49
CA VAL A 123 11.95 28.17 -9.89
C VAL A 123 12.70 26.87 -10.14
N ASN A 124 12.00 25.75 -9.92
CA ASN A 124 12.54 24.40 -10.12
C ASN A 124 12.72 24.06 -11.61
N ARG A 125 13.55 23.06 -11.90
CA ARG A 125 13.64 22.48 -13.25
C ARG A 125 12.34 21.74 -13.59
N LEU A 126 11.81 22.01 -14.77
CA LEU A 126 10.65 21.31 -15.34
C LEU A 126 11.10 20.29 -16.41
N GLN A 127 10.24 19.33 -16.74
CA GLN A 127 10.50 18.40 -17.85
C GLN A 127 10.29 19.09 -19.21
N VAL A 128 11.18 18.86 -20.17
CA VAL A 128 11.03 19.30 -21.57
C VAL A 128 11.34 18.10 -22.48
N HIS A 129 10.55 17.83 -23.54
CA HIS A 129 10.61 16.52 -24.24
C HIS A 129 11.68 16.35 -25.28
N ASN A 130 12.09 17.43 -25.93
CA ASN A 130 13.08 17.32 -26.96
C ASN A 130 14.43 17.08 -26.29
N VAL A 131 14.99 15.87 -26.36
CA VAL A 131 16.39 15.63 -25.99
C VAL A 131 17.22 15.86 -27.24
N GLY A 132 18.18 16.78 -27.17
CA GLY A 132 18.99 17.20 -28.32
C GLY A 132 20.44 17.37 -27.92
N LEU A 133 21.33 17.41 -28.92
CA LEU A 133 22.73 17.73 -28.67
C LEU A 133 22.83 19.23 -28.37
N VAL A 134 23.12 19.56 -27.12
CA VAL A 134 23.46 20.92 -26.70
C VAL A 134 24.99 21.03 -26.66
N GLU A 135 25.49 22.08 -27.30
CA GLU A 135 26.92 22.38 -27.34
C GLU A 135 27.31 23.13 -26.07
N SER A 136 28.18 22.53 -25.26
CA SER A 136 28.67 23.13 -24.05
C SER A 136 29.68 24.25 -24.37
N LYS A 137 30.04 25.06 -23.36
CA LYS A 137 31.01 26.17 -23.51
C LYS A 137 32.40 25.74 -23.99
N ASP A 138 32.74 24.46 -23.89
CA ASP A 138 34.02 23.90 -24.35
C ASP A 138 33.94 23.22 -25.73
N GLY A 139 32.77 23.25 -26.39
CA GLY A 139 32.53 22.64 -27.70
C GLY A 139 32.17 21.15 -27.65
N THR A 140 32.05 20.55 -26.46
CA THR A 140 31.51 19.18 -26.32
C THR A 140 30.00 19.17 -26.52
N LYS A 141 29.51 18.20 -27.31
CA LYS A 141 28.07 18.00 -27.52
C LYS A 141 27.56 16.97 -26.53
N THR A 142 26.67 17.39 -25.64
CA THR A 142 26.01 16.52 -24.67
C THR A 142 24.51 16.47 -24.97
N LEU A 143 23.90 15.30 -24.79
CA LEU A 143 22.45 15.20 -24.77
C LEU A 143 21.94 15.99 -23.57
N ASP A 144 21.13 17.02 -23.81
CA ASP A 144 20.39 17.77 -22.79
C ASP A 144 18.99 18.08 -23.34
N TYR A 145 18.11 18.51 -22.45
CA TYR A 145 16.75 18.91 -22.79
C TYR A 145 16.75 20.24 -23.58
N VAL A 146 16.21 20.21 -24.79
CA VAL A 146 16.05 21.33 -25.71
C VAL A 146 14.99 22.28 -25.15
N GLY A 147 15.39 23.50 -24.80
CA GLY A 147 14.50 24.58 -24.39
C GLY A 147 15.07 25.44 -23.27
N ASP A 148 15.77 24.83 -22.31
CA ASP A 148 16.45 25.54 -21.21
C ASP A 148 17.64 24.72 -20.64
N PRO A 149 18.89 25.11 -20.94
CA PRO A 149 20.07 24.32 -20.59
C PRO A 149 20.30 24.27 -19.08
N ILE A 150 20.79 23.14 -18.58
CA ILE A 150 21.06 22.94 -17.14
C ILE A 150 22.02 23.99 -16.54
N SER A 151 22.86 24.61 -17.37
CA SER A 151 23.76 25.70 -16.98
C SER A 151 23.04 26.95 -16.49
N ASN A 152 21.76 27.12 -16.80
CA ASN A 152 20.94 28.23 -16.32
C ASN A 152 20.44 28.01 -14.87
N TYR A 153 20.47 26.76 -14.39
CA TYR A 153 20.11 26.41 -13.03
C TYR A 153 21.35 26.51 -12.13
N THR A 154 21.58 27.70 -11.63
CA THR A 154 22.86 28.13 -11.03
C THR A 154 22.99 27.79 -9.55
N HIS A 155 21.90 27.47 -8.86
CA HIS A 155 21.89 27.19 -7.43
C HIS A 155 21.26 25.84 -7.09
N THR A 156 21.78 25.18 -6.06
CA THR A 156 21.18 24.03 -5.39
C THR A 156 20.36 24.51 -4.21
N LEU A 157 19.06 24.24 -4.19
CA LEU A 157 18.17 24.47 -3.05
C LEU A 157 18.24 23.30 -2.06
N VAL A 158 18.28 23.61 -0.77
CA VAL A 158 18.26 22.66 0.34
C VAL A 158 17.12 23.03 1.29
N SER A 159 16.05 22.23 1.30
CA SER A 159 15.05 22.28 2.37
C SER A 159 15.63 21.63 3.63
N ARG A 160 15.45 22.28 4.78
CA ARG A 160 15.88 21.75 6.10
C ARG A 160 14.74 21.08 6.89
N LYS A 161 13.49 21.18 6.42
CA LYS A 161 12.32 20.51 7.02
C LYS A 161 12.47 18.97 7.03
N GLY A 162 13.10 18.44 5.97
CA GLY A 162 13.30 17.01 5.75
C GLY A 162 14.55 16.41 6.38
N THR A 163 15.44 17.22 6.95
CA THR A 163 16.86 16.83 7.04
C THR A 163 17.23 16.06 8.28
N THR A 164 17.83 14.88 8.08
CA THR A 164 18.17 13.98 9.17
C THR A 164 19.41 13.14 8.84
N PRO A 165 20.29 12.85 9.82
CA PRO A 165 21.22 11.74 9.74
C PRO A 165 20.46 10.40 9.60
N ILE A 166 20.71 9.65 8.53
CA ILE A 166 20.00 8.38 8.26
C ILE A 166 21.01 7.24 8.03
N VAL A 167 20.73 6.08 8.60
CA VAL A 167 21.43 4.81 8.33
C VAL A 167 21.12 4.36 6.91
N GLN A 168 22.12 4.21 6.04
CA GLN A 168 21.89 3.79 4.65
C GLN A 168 22.05 2.28 4.47
N GLY A 169 21.22 1.66 3.63
CA GLY A 169 21.35 0.26 3.24
C GLY A 169 20.13 -0.29 2.52
N ALA A 170 20.19 -1.56 2.13
CA ALA A 170 19.09 -2.22 1.45
C ALA A 170 17.89 -2.46 2.37
N GLY A 171 16.68 -2.39 1.79
CA GLY A 171 15.43 -2.75 2.47
C GLY A 171 14.92 -4.13 2.08
N TYR A 172 14.18 -4.75 2.99
CA TYR A 172 13.50 -6.03 2.79
C TYR A 172 12.03 -5.89 3.17
N LEU A 173 11.12 -6.18 2.22
CA LEU A 173 9.67 -6.17 2.46
C LEU A 173 9.23 -7.52 3.03
N ILE A 174 8.51 -7.49 4.15
CA ILE A 174 7.89 -8.66 4.77
C ILE A 174 6.36 -8.55 4.75
N THR A 175 5.69 -9.70 4.73
CA THR A 175 4.26 -9.84 5.05
C THR A 175 4.16 -10.68 6.32
N PRO A 176 4.04 -10.06 7.51
CA PRO A 176 4.19 -10.74 8.80
C PRO A 176 3.32 -11.99 8.95
N ASP A 177 2.06 -11.97 8.51
CA ASP A 177 1.16 -13.13 8.59
C ASP A 177 1.71 -14.39 7.91
N SER A 178 2.45 -14.24 6.82
CA SER A 178 3.03 -15.38 6.08
C SER A 178 4.51 -15.62 6.37
N LEU A 179 5.16 -14.76 7.15
CA LEU A 179 6.58 -14.89 7.46
C LEU A 179 6.78 -15.78 8.68
N MET A 180 7.34 -16.97 8.46
CA MET A 180 7.65 -17.94 9.52
C MET A 180 6.48 -18.16 10.49
N PRO A 181 5.28 -18.58 10.02
CA PRO A 181 4.09 -18.71 10.86
C PRO A 181 4.25 -19.65 12.06
N GLY A 182 5.24 -20.56 12.06
CA GLY A 182 5.58 -21.36 13.24
C GLY A 182 6.26 -20.59 14.37
N ALA A 183 6.78 -19.38 14.14
CA ALA A 183 7.38 -18.56 15.18
C ALA A 183 6.29 -17.81 15.96
N MET A 184 6.17 -18.08 17.25
CA MET A 184 5.08 -17.57 18.10
C MET A 184 5.60 -17.09 19.45
N TYR A 185 4.92 -16.11 20.04
CA TYR A 185 5.15 -15.71 21.43
C TYR A 185 4.41 -16.64 22.39
N ARG A 186 5.04 -16.97 23.51
CA ARG A 186 4.38 -17.67 24.63
C ARG A 186 3.33 -16.78 25.28
N GLY A 187 2.15 -17.34 25.51
CA GLY A 187 0.99 -16.63 26.04
C GLY A 187 1.13 -16.21 27.51
N PHE A 188 0.16 -15.41 27.96
CA PHE A 188 0.13 -14.89 29.33
C PHE A 188 0.09 -15.99 30.41
N THR A 189 -0.53 -17.15 30.14
CA THR A 189 -0.64 -18.24 31.11
C THR A 189 0.59 -19.16 31.18
N GLU A 190 1.52 -19.05 30.24
CA GLU A 190 2.75 -19.86 30.20
C GLU A 190 3.84 -19.32 31.15
N GLU A 191 4.83 -20.16 31.50
CA GLU A 191 5.93 -19.79 32.42
C GLU A 191 6.82 -18.68 31.83
N ASN A 192 7.19 -18.82 30.56
CA ASN A 192 8.07 -17.89 29.84
C ASN A 192 7.28 -16.90 28.96
N THR A 193 6.23 -16.28 29.51
CA THR A 193 5.37 -15.32 28.78
C THR A 193 6.19 -14.31 27.97
N GLY A 194 5.83 -14.14 26.70
CA GLY A 194 6.46 -13.20 25.78
C GLY A 194 7.75 -13.69 25.10
N GLU A 195 8.29 -14.85 25.47
CA GLU A 195 9.41 -15.46 24.73
C GLU A 195 8.95 -16.10 23.42
N ILE A 196 9.81 -16.07 22.39
CA ILE A 196 9.52 -16.71 21.11
C ILE A 196 9.87 -18.20 21.16
N TYR A 197 8.91 -19.05 20.79
CA TYR A 197 9.14 -20.47 20.47
C TYR A 197 8.83 -20.75 18.99
N TYR A 198 9.25 -21.92 18.50
CA TYR A 198 9.03 -22.33 17.11
C TYR A 198 8.26 -23.65 17.04
N ASP A 199 7.02 -23.58 16.59
CA ASP A 199 6.16 -24.73 16.33
C ASP A 199 6.37 -25.24 14.90
N LYS A 200 7.10 -26.34 14.78
CA LYS A 200 7.39 -26.99 13.49
C LYS A 200 6.15 -27.61 12.86
N ASP A 201 5.23 -28.13 13.67
CA ASP A 201 4.03 -28.79 13.15
C ASP A 201 3.06 -27.75 12.58
N PHE A 202 2.94 -26.61 13.26
CA PHE A 202 2.20 -25.47 12.74
C PHE A 202 2.84 -24.90 11.46
N GLN A 203 4.17 -24.72 11.44
CA GLN A 203 4.87 -24.30 10.22
C GLN A 203 4.57 -25.23 9.04
N ASN A 204 4.76 -26.54 9.22
CA ASN A 204 4.53 -27.54 8.18
C ASN A 204 3.07 -27.54 7.70
N LYS A 205 2.11 -27.33 8.62
CA LYS A 205 0.70 -27.20 8.27
C LYS A 205 0.45 -26.00 7.38
N MET A 206 1.07 -24.85 7.67
CA MET A 206 0.87 -23.61 6.92
C MET A 206 1.52 -23.61 5.53
N GLU A 207 2.59 -24.40 5.32
CA GLU A 207 3.21 -24.56 3.99
C GLU A 207 2.29 -25.22 2.96
N GLY A 208 1.27 -25.96 3.40
CA GLY A 208 0.26 -26.60 2.54
C GLY A 208 -1.03 -25.79 2.34
N VAL A 209 -1.13 -24.59 2.92
CA VAL A 209 -2.36 -23.77 2.86
C VAL A 209 -2.55 -23.15 1.49
N ILE A 210 -3.80 -23.12 1.03
CA ILE A 210 -4.20 -22.37 -0.16
C ILE A 210 -4.45 -20.92 0.27
N LYS A 211 -3.57 -19.98 -0.10
CA LYS A 211 -3.77 -18.56 0.22
C LYS A 211 -4.97 -18.00 -0.56
N ASN A 212 -5.85 -17.30 0.14
CA ASN A 212 -6.90 -16.47 -0.44
C ASN A 212 -6.92 -15.10 0.26
N PHE A 213 -7.86 -14.23 -0.12
CA PHE A 213 -7.92 -12.86 0.40
C PHE A 213 -8.37 -12.77 1.88
N SER A 214 -9.10 -13.78 2.37
CA SER A 214 -9.72 -13.79 3.70
C SER A 214 -8.97 -14.61 4.76
N ASN A 215 -8.08 -15.53 4.37
CA ASN A 215 -7.46 -16.46 5.32
C ASN A 215 -6.16 -15.92 5.92
N ILE A 216 -5.87 -16.39 7.14
CA ILE A 216 -4.77 -15.98 8.01
C ILE A 216 -3.86 -17.18 8.22
N TYR A 217 -2.55 -17.00 8.01
CA TYR A 217 -1.53 -18.03 8.18
C TYR A 217 -1.03 -18.10 9.63
N GLY A 218 -1.19 -17.02 10.39
CA GLY A 218 -0.87 -16.97 11.82
C GLY A 218 0.56 -16.53 12.12
N GLY A 219 1.30 -16.07 11.12
CA GLY A 219 2.55 -15.35 11.33
C GLY A 219 2.31 -14.00 12.03
N SER A 220 3.36 -13.50 12.67
CA SER A 220 3.26 -12.39 13.62
C SER A 220 4.61 -11.66 13.73
N ILE A 221 4.71 -10.68 14.63
CA ILE A 221 5.98 -10.00 14.93
C ILE A 221 7.06 -11.00 15.36
N ALA A 222 6.69 -12.17 15.94
CA ALA A 222 7.66 -13.20 16.29
C ALA A 222 8.43 -13.74 15.08
N GLY A 223 7.76 -13.92 13.94
CA GLY A 223 8.39 -14.33 12.68
C GLY A 223 9.33 -13.26 12.12
N ALA A 224 8.90 -11.99 12.16
CA ALA A 224 9.72 -10.85 11.79
C ALA A 224 10.97 -10.73 12.68
N GLN A 225 10.82 -10.85 13.99
CA GLN A 225 11.90 -10.80 14.97
C GLN A 225 12.91 -11.96 14.74
N LYS A 226 12.43 -13.17 14.44
CA LYS A 226 13.30 -14.31 14.10
C LYS A 226 14.06 -14.15 12.79
N ALA A 227 13.58 -13.32 11.87
CA ALA A 227 14.26 -13.06 10.60
C ALA A 227 15.42 -12.05 10.73
N ILE A 228 15.47 -11.24 11.80
CA ILE A 228 16.48 -10.17 11.98
C ILE A 228 17.93 -10.68 11.80
N PRO A 229 18.37 -11.78 12.44
CA PRO A 229 19.75 -12.25 12.28
C PRO A 229 20.11 -12.58 10.82
N TYR A 230 19.20 -13.24 10.10
CA TYR A 230 19.39 -13.56 8.69
C TYR A 230 19.47 -12.28 7.84
N LEU A 231 18.59 -11.31 8.07
CA LEU A 231 18.57 -10.06 7.31
C LEU A 231 19.85 -9.25 7.56
N LYS A 232 20.33 -9.18 8.81
CA LYS A 232 21.59 -8.54 9.15
C LYS A 232 22.78 -9.20 8.47
N GLU A 233 22.86 -10.54 8.49
CA GLU A 233 23.94 -11.30 7.83
C GLU A 233 23.99 -11.03 6.32
N ASN A 234 22.83 -10.80 5.69
CA ASN A 234 22.71 -10.44 4.28
C ASN A 234 22.86 -8.93 3.99
N GLY A 235 23.17 -8.11 4.98
CA GLY A 235 23.46 -6.68 4.81
C GLY A 235 22.25 -5.77 4.69
N TYR A 236 21.03 -6.25 5.00
CA TYR A 236 19.84 -5.41 5.05
C TYR A 236 19.87 -4.47 6.26
N LYS A 237 19.43 -3.22 6.04
CA LYS A 237 19.32 -2.18 7.08
C LYS A 237 17.88 -1.78 7.39
N TYR A 238 16.95 -2.05 6.48
CA TYR A 238 15.55 -1.71 6.64
C TYR A 238 14.68 -2.95 6.53
N MET A 239 13.73 -3.08 7.44
CA MET A 239 12.61 -4.00 7.34
C MET A 239 11.35 -3.19 7.08
N PHE A 240 10.73 -3.40 5.92
CA PHE A 240 9.42 -2.83 5.58
C PHE A 240 8.38 -3.91 5.80
N SER A 241 7.17 -3.56 6.23
CA SER A 241 6.09 -4.52 6.39
C SER A 241 4.78 -4.00 5.82
N THR A 242 3.83 -4.89 5.56
CA THR A 242 2.40 -4.49 5.61
C THR A 242 2.01 -4.09 7.04
N PRO A 243 0.85 -3.44 7.29
CA PRO A 243 0.53 -2.90 8.60
C PRO A 243 0.49 -3.94 9.75
N ILE A 244 1.06 -3.60 10.92
CA ILE A 244 1.08 -4.44 12.13
C ILE A 244 0.38 -3.85 13.36
N ALA A 245 0.05 -2.55 13.33
CA ALA A 245 -0.59 -1.84 14.44
C ALA A 245 -1.85 -1.09 13.98
N ASN A 246 -2.86 -1.89 13.63
CA ASN A 246 -4.16 -1.42 13.17
C ASN A 246 -5.32 -1.93 14.06
N GLY A 247 -5.03 -2.55 15.20
CA GLY A 247 -6.00 -3.09 16.15
C GLY A 247 -6.83 -4.29 15.68
N SER A 248 -6.72 -4.71 14.42
CA SER A 248 -7.55 -5.79 13.86
C SER A 248 -6.99 -7.19 14.17
N LYS A 249 -7.89 -8.15 14.34
CA LYS A 249 -7.58 -9.56 14.58
C LYS A 249 -7.90 -10.47 13.37
N GLY A 250 -8.61 -9.94 12.37
CA GLY A 250 -9.30 -10.71 11.32
C GLY A 250 -8.74 -10.57 9.90
N TRP A 251 -7.55 -9.98 9.73
CA TRP A 251 -6.99 -9.71 8.41
C TRP A 251 -5.50 -10.06 8.30
N SER A 252 -5.14 -10.74 7.20
CA SER A 252 -3.77 -11.20 6.95
C SER A 252 -2.82 -10.10 6.47
N LEU A 253 -3.33 -9.07 5.79
CA LEU A 253 -2.51 -7.96 5.29
C LEU A 253 -2.55 -6.71 6.17
N GLY A 254 -3.63 -6.48 6.91
CA GLY A 254 -3.75 -5.38 7.86
C GLY A 254 -4.23 -4.03 7.29
N TYR A 255 -4.66 -3.94 6.04
CA TYR A 255 -5.16 -2.68 5.46
C TYR A 255 -6.57 -2.29 5.92
N TRP A 256 -7.40 -3.25 6.36
CA TRP A 256 -8.69 -2.98 6.99
C TRP A 256 -8.50 -2.52 8.43
N ASN A 257 -8.17 -1.23 8.56
CA ASN A 257 -7.84 -0.63 9.82
C ASN A 257 -9.01 -0.69 10.80
N LYS A 258 -8.72 -1.07 12.05
CA LYS A 258 -9.69 -1.01 13.15
C LYS A 258 -9.40 0.12 14.14
N ASN A 259 -8.12 0.29 14.48
CA ASN A 259 -7.58 1.34 15.34
C ASN A 259 -6.06 1.46 15.15
N ASN A 260 -5.59 2.54 14.51
CA ASN A 260 -4.18 2.87 14.33
C ASN A 260 -3.39 3.12 15.63
N MET A 261 -4.05 3.11 16.79
CA MET A 261 -3.42 3.30 18.10
C MET A 261 -3.07 1.98 18.82
N GLN A 262 -3.36 0.81 18.22
CA GLN A 262 -3.13 -0.49 18.87
C GLN A 262 -2.37 -1.49 17.98
N VAL A 263 -1.47 -2.26 18.60
CA VAL A 263 -0.90 -3.47 17.97
C VAL A 263 -2.04 -4.44 17.64
N SER A 264 -2.03 -4.98 16.42
CA SER A 264 -3.01 -5.97 15.99
C SER A 264 -2.89 -7.24 16.84
N PRO A 265 -3.96 -7.77 17.46
CA PRO A 265 -3.84 -8.90 18.38
C PRO A 265 -3.30 -10.19 17.77
N ASN A 266 -3.42 -10.37 16.45
CA ASN A 266 -2.80 -11.49 15.72
C ASN A 266 -1.28 -11.29 15.48
N MET A 267 -0.79 -10.06 15.57
CA MET A 267 0.63 -9.71 15.39
C MET A 267 1.43 -9.76 16.71
N GLY A 268 0.75 -9.56 17.85
CA GLY A 268 1.35 -9.61 19.19
C GLY A 268 0.70 -8.60 20.14
N ASN A 269 1.44 -8.18 21.16
CA ASN A 269 1.05 -7.11 22.07
C ASN A 269 2.14 -6.01 22.15
N THR A 270 1.91 -5.00 22.99
CA THR A 270 2.81 -3.85 23.15
C THR A 270 4.20 -4.26 23.66
N GLU A 271 4.30 -5.28 24.51
CA GLU A 271 5.57 -5.79 25.06
C GLU A 271 6.34 -6.61 24.00
N ASN A 272 5.64 -7.37 23.16
CA ASN A 272 6.22 -8.05 22.01
C ASN A 272 6.77 -7.04 20.98
N PHE A 273 6.01 -5.97 20.72
CA PHE A 273 6.47 -4.84 19.91
C PHE A 273 7.74 -4.21 20.51
N ALA A 274 7.78 -3.98 21.82
CA ALA A 274 8.98 -3.48 22.50
C ALA A 274 10.18 -4.44 22.41
N SER A 275 9.96 -5.74 22.50
CA SER A 275 10.98 -6.77 22.28
C SER A 275 11.55 -6.70 20.86
N PHE A 276 10.68 -6.63 19.86
CA PHE A 276 11.07 -6.55 18.45
C PHE A 276 11.90 -5.31 18.11
N PHE A 277 11.51 -4.12 18.61
CA PHE A 277 12.28 -2.90 18.37
C PHE A 277 13.62 -2.85 19.11
N ARG A 278 13.76 -3.54 20.26
CA ARG A 278 15.06 -3.75 20.91
C ARG A 278 15.98 -4.61 20.04
N ASP A 279 15.45 -5.68 19.47
CA ASP A 279 16.23 -6.57 18.60
C ASP A 279 16.64 -5.87 17.29
N LEU A 280 15.77 -5.06 16.70
CA LEU A 280 16.14 -4.23 15.54
C LEU A 280 17.26 -3.24 15.89
N TYR A 281 17.11 -2.53 17.02
CA TYR A 281 18.08 -1.55 17.49
C TYR A 281 19.46 -2.16 17.72
N THR A 282 19.55 -3.27 18.47
CA THR A 282 20.83 -3.97 18.73
C THR A 282 21.49 -4.49 17.46
N ASN A 283 20.71 -4.72 16.40
CA ASN A 283 21.20 -5.18 15.11
C ASN A 283 21.50 -4.05 14.12
N GLY A 284 21.37 -2.79 14.52
CA GLY A 284 21.63 -1.64 13.65
C GLY A 284 20.67 -1.60 12.46
N MET A 285 19.41 -2.00 12.70
CA MET A 285 18.35 -2.09 11.70
C MET A 285 17.18 -1.18 12.05
N LYS A 286 16.49 -0.73 11.01
CA LYS A 286 15.28 0.09 11.10
C LYS A 286 14.04 -0.69 10.69
N TYR A 287 12.90 -0.23 11.17
CA TYR A 287 11.59 -0.69 10.74
C TYR A 287 10.81 0.44 10.10
N VAL A 288 10.34 0.22 8.88
CA VAL A 288 9.47 1.14 8.17
C VAL A 288 8.05 0.61 8.30
N TYR A 289 7.27 1.28 9.16
CA TYR A 289 5.90 0.93 9.43
C TYR A 289 4.97 1.53 8.38
N ASP A 290 4.08 0.70 7.84
CA ASP A 290 3.08 1.09 6.85
C ASP A 290 1.84 1.71 7.53
N GLY A 291 1.71 3.03 7.40
CA GLY A 291 0.67 3.83 8.03
C GLY A 291 -0.56 3.96 7.14
N THR A 292 -1.59 3.15 7.42
CA THR A 292 -2.88 3.18 6.72
C THR A 292 -3.84 4.17 7.37
N PHE A 293 -3.72 5.45 7.03
CA PHE A 293 -4.48 6.52 7.66
C PHE A 293 -5.71 6.97 6.86
N THR A 294 -5.86 6.50 5.63
CA THR A 294 -6.84 7.02 4.67
C THR A 294 -8.29 6.59 4.92
N SER A 295 -8.50 5.49 5.65
CA SER A 295 -9.81 4.86 5.85
C SER A 295 -9.82 3.89 7.04
N GLU A 296 -11.01 3.51 7.50
CA GLU A 296 -11.22 2.36 8.38
C GLU A 296 -11.88 1.21 7.62
N GLY A 297 -11.58 -0.03 8.02
CA GLY A 297 -12.41 -1.15 7.63
C GLY A 297 -13.80 -1.07 8.26
N LEU A 298 -14.75 -1.87 7.78
CA LEU A 298 -16.12 -1.88 8.33
C LEU A 298 -16.20 -2.17 9.84
N GLU A 299 -15.19 -2.77 10.46
CA GLU A 299 -15.11 -3.01 11.92
C GLU A 299 -14.42 -1.89 12.72
N GLY A 300 -14.04 -0.79 12.07
CA GLY A 300 -13.38 0.37 12.68
C GLY A 300 -14.10 0.87 13.93
N ILE A 301 -13.35 1.13 15.01
CA ILE A 301 -13.97 1.50 16.29
C ILE A 301 -14.74 2.83 16.20
N HIS A 302 -14.28 3.76 15.37
CA HIS A 302 -14.91 5.06 15.19
C HIS A 302 -16.13 4.94 14.27
N PHE A 303 -16.01 4.17 13.18
CA PHE A 303 -17.14 3.88 12.29
C PHE A 303 -18.25 3.10 13.01
N GLN A 304 -17.93 2.08 13.80
CA GLN A 304 -18.90 1.32 14.59
C GLN A 304 -19.56 2.19 15.66
N TYR A 305 -18.81 3.10 16.30
CA TYR A 305 -19.40 4.08 17.22
C TYR A 305 -20.38 5.02 16.51
N ALA A 306 -20.00 5.54 15.33
CA ALA A 306 -20.86 6.39 14.51
C ALA A 306 -22.13 5.68 14.07
N LEU A 307 -22.04 4.41 13.63
CA LEU A 307 -23.19 3.58 13.26
C LEU A 307 -24.12 3.32 14.44
N ARG A 308 -23.59 2.98 15.62
CA ARG A 308 -24.38 2.70 16.82
C ARG A 308 -25.20 3.90 17.25
N TRP A 309 -24.61 5.09 17.17
CA TRP A 309 -25.23 6.34 17.61
C TRP A 309 -25.76 7.20 16.47
N ALA A 310 -25.93 6.65 15.27
CA ALA A 310 -26.32 7.37 14.05
C ALA A 310 -27.54 8.29 14.23
N GLU A 311 -28.59 7.82 14.93
CA GLU A 311 -29.80 8.62 15.21
C GLU A 311 -29.55 9.89 16.05
N LYS A 312 -28.39 9.97 16.71
CA LYS A 312 -27.95 11.10 17.53
C LYS A 312 -26.85 11.92 16.85
N THR A 313 -26.40 11.53 15.65
CA THR A 313 -25.34 12.20 14.88
C THR A 313 -24.15 12.62 15.75
N PRO A 314 -23.46 11.67 16.41
CA PRO A 314 -22.30 11.99 17.25
C PRO A 314 -21.20 12.65 16.42
N GLN A 315 -20.20 13.28 17.04
CA GLN A 315 -19.14 13.94 16.28
C GLN A 315 -18.39 13.00 15.31
N SER A 316 -18.22 11.72 15.65
CA SER A 316 -17.60 10.73 14.76
C SER A 316 -18.44 10.41 13.51
N TYR A 317 -19.73 10.77 13.47
CA TYR A 317 -20.52 10.73 12.23
C TYR A 317 -19.88 11.61 11.15
N TYR A 318 -19.32 12.76 11.53
CA TYR A 318 -18.68 13.72 10.61
C TYR A 318 -17.22 13.36 10.27
N TRP A 319 -16.67 12.32 10.90
CA TRP A 319 -15.38 11.77 10.50
C TRP A 319 -15.48 10.99 9.19
N PHE A 320 -16.69 10.64 8.76
CA PHE A 320 -16.99 9.90 7.54
C PHE A 320 -18.09 10.61 6.74
N ARG A 321 -18.15 10.46 5.42
CA ARG A 321 -19.26 10.96 4.59
C ARG A 321 -20.39 9.93 4.53
N MET A 322 -21.33 9.99 5.48
CA MET A 322 -22.41 8.99 5.65
C MET A 322 -23.82 9.52 5.26
N SER A 323 -23.94 10.11 4.06
CA SER A 323 -25.17 10.80 3.62
C SER A 323 -26.41 9.90 3.49
N GLY A 324 -26.21 8.59 3.28
CA GLY A 324 -27.28 7.59 3.12
C GLY A 324 -28.17 7.41 4.34
N LEU A 325 -27.63 7.57 5.56
CA LEU A 325 -28.37 7.40 6.82
C LEU A 325 -29.54 8.36 7.00
N LYS A 326 -29.54 9.50 6.29
CA LYS A 326 -30.65 10.45 6.31
C LYS A 326 -31.91 9.87 5.63
N ASN A 327 -31.74 8.90 4.71
CA ASN A 327 -32.81 8.39 3.84
C ASN A 327 -33.04 6.88 3.95
N SER A 328 -32.02 6.09 4.32
CA SER A 328 -32.08 4.63 4.42
C SER A 328 -30.94 4.08 5.28
N ASN A 329 -30.92 2.76 5.50
CA ASN A 329 -29.77 2.12 6.14
C ASN A 329 -28.56 2.07 5.20
N LEU A 330 -27.34 2.07 5.76
CA LEU A 330 -26.12 1.96 4.95
C LEU A 330 -25.94 0.55 4.38
N GLY A 331 -25.68 0.44 3.08
CA GLY A 331 -25.32 -0.81 2.43
C GLY A 331 -23.83 -1.09 2.58
N LEU A 332 -23.46 -1.95 3.54
CA LEU A 332 -22.07 -2.36 3.72
C LEU A 332 -21.71 -3.39 2.65
N GLY A 333 -20.83 -3.02 1.72
CA GLY A 333 -20.53 -3.80 0.53
C GLY A 333 -19.64 -5.01 0.82
N ALA A 334 -20.24 -6.11 1.27
CA ALA A 334 -19.52 -7.32 1.69
C ALA A 334 -20.03 -8.62 1.03
N ILE A 335 -21.13 -8.60 0.27
CA ILE A 335 -21.61 -9.78 -0.45
C ILE A 335 -20.77 -9.98 -1.73
N PRO A 336 -20.06 -11.11 -1.88
CA PRO A 336 -19.27 -11.39 -3.07
C PRO A 336 -20.16 -11.70 -4.28
N LYS A 337 -19.55 -11.70 -5.48
CA LYS A 337 -20.21 -12.09 -6.73
C LYS A 337 -20.77 -13.51 -6.65
N ASN A 338 -19.96 -14.47 -6.20
CA ASN A 338 -20.42 -15.82 -5.87
C ASN A 338 -20.78 -15.93 -4.38
N LYS A 339 -22.07 -15.80 -4.08
CA LYS A 339 -22.60 -15.84 -2.71
C LYS A 339 -22.95 -17.24 -2.19
N GLU A 340 -22.74 -18.32 -2.95
CA GLU A 340 -23.23 -19.66 -2.57
C GLU A 340 -22.80 -20.08 -1.16
N ASN A 341 -21.57 -19.77 -0.78
CA ASN A 341 -20.98 -20.11 0.53
C ASN A 341 -21.18 -19.03 1.60
N LEU A 342 -21.82 -17.89 1.28
CA LEU A 342 -22.11 -16.83 2.25
C LEU A 342 -23.09 -17.35 3.30
N ARG A 343 -22.67 -17.37 4.55
CA ARG A 343 -23.52 -17.66 5.70
C ARG A 343 -23.37 -16.60 6.76
N PHE A 344 -24.32 -16.59 7.69
CA PHE A 344 -24.22 -15.81 8.90
C PHE A 344 -24.45 -16.66 10.14
N ARG A 345 -24.05 -16.10 11.27
CA ARG A 345 -24.38 -16.61 12.60
C ARG A 345 -24.45 -15.46 13.59
N VAL A 346 -25.17 -15.67 14.68
CA VAL A 346 -25.29 -14.67 15.74
C VAL A 346 -24.66 -15.20 17.01
N VAL A 347 -23.54 -14.60 17.39
CA VAL A 347 -22.75 -14.95 18.57
C VAL A 347 -23.39 -14.33 19.81
N ASN A 348 -23.53 -15.12 20.87
CA ASN A 348 -24.12 -14.71 22.15
C ASN A 348 -25.50 -14.03 21.99
N ALA A 349 -26.39 -14.65 21.20
CA ALA A 349 -27.77 -14.23 21.07
C ALA A 349 -28.61 -14.71 22.27
N PRO A 350 -29.61 -13.95 22.74
CA PRO A 350 -30.55 -14.41 23.78
C PRO A 350 -31.46 -15.55 23.30
N TYR A 351 -31.63 -15.70 21.99
CA TYR A 351 -32.50 -16.71 21.39
C TYR A 351 -31.86 -17.36 20.17
N ASN A 352 -32.09 -18.67 20.05
CA ASN A 352 -31.80 -19.47 18.86
C ASN A 352 -33.08 -19.67 18.05
N TYR A 353 -32.92 -20.01 16.76
CA TYR A 353 -34.02 -20.15 15.82
C TYR A 353 -34.02 -21.51 15.16
N GLN A 354 -35.07 -22.30 15.41
CA GLN A 354 -35.20 -23.66 14.87
C GLN A 354 -36.23 -23.70 13.75
N LEU A 355 -35.78 -24.14 12.57
CA LEU A 355 -36.65 -24.40 11.43
C LEU A 355 -37.74 -25.42 11.77
N GLN A 356 -38.98 -25.11 11.45
CA GLN A 356 -40.17 -25.94 11.63
C GLN A 356 -40.60 -26.55 10.28
N ALA A 357 -41.45 -27.57 10.33
CA ALA A 357 -41.95 -28.26 9.12
C ALA A 357 -42.75 -27.36 8.15
N ASN A 358 -43.26 -26.21 8.62
CA ASN A 358 -43.98 -25.23 7.80
C ASN A 358 -43.07 -24.12 7.24
N SER A 359 -41.75 -24.35 7.18
CA SER A 359 -40.74 -23.40 6.73
C SER A 359 -40.64 -22.11 7.57
N THR A 360 -41.18 -22.07 8.78
CA THR A 360 -40.99 -20.95 9.73
C THR A 360 -39.99 -21.30 10.83
N TYR A 361 -39.43 -20.29 11.47
CA TYR A 361 -38.45 -20.42 12.54
C TYR A 361 -39.09 -20.17 13.90
N LYS A 362 -39.00 -21.16 14.77
CA LYS A 362 -39.42 -21.05 16.17
C LYS A 362 -38.30 -20.47 17.01
N LYS A 363 -38.61 -19.42 17.77
CA LYS A 363 -37.75 -18.81 18.77
C LYS A 363 -37.57 -19.75 19.98
N ILE A 364 -36.33 -20.03 20.35
CA ILE A 364 -35.94 -20.89 21.49
C ILE A 364 -34.96 -20.11 22.35
N VAL A 365 -35.12 -20.16 23.68
CA VAL A 365 -34.16 -19.54 24.60
C VAL A 365 -32.79 -20.16 24.43
N ASN A 366 -31.75 -19.33 24.29
CA ASN A 366 -30.38 -19.81 24.29
C ASN A 366 -29.92 -20.05 25.74
N PRO A 367 -29.69 -21.32 26.16
CA PRO A 367 -29.25 -21.61 27.52
C PRO A 367 -27.85 -21.05 27.83
N ASP A 368 -27.03 -20.83 26.80
CA ASP A 368 -25.65 -20.36 26.92
C ASP A 368 -25.52 -18.84 26.78
N TYR A 369 -26.63 -18.11 26.75
CA TYR A 369 -26.63 -16.65 26.64
C TYR A 369 -26.02 -16.00 27.88
N ASN A 370 -25.06 -15.10 27.65
CA ASN A 370 -24.47 -14.26 28.67
C ASN A 370 -24.89 -12.80 28.47
N SER A 371 -25.71 -12.28 29.38
CA SER A 371 -26.19 -10.89 29.36
C SER A 371 -25.10 -9.84 29.54
N LYS A 372 -23.92 -10.25 30.03
CA LYS A 372 -22.73 -9.39 30.17
C LYS A 372 -21.84 -9.38 28.93
N LYS A 373 -22.18 -10.15 27.88
CA LYS A 373 -21.45 -10.14 26.61
C LYS A 373 -22.30 -9.47 25.52
N GLU A 374 -21.64 -8.88 24.53
CA GLU A 374 -22.31 -8.31 23.37
C GLU A 374 -22.91 -9.40 22.48
N THR A 375 -23.93 -9.04 21.71
CA THR A 375 -24.49 -9.92 20.67
C THR A 375 -23.90 -9.48 19.34
N MET A 376 -23.22 -10.40 18.65
CA MET A 376 -22.50 -10.08 17.41
C MET A 376 -23.11 -10.82 16.23
N PHE A 377 -23.37 -10.12 15.13
CA PHE A 377 -23.73 -10.70 13.84
C PHE A 377 -22.45 -10.92 13.03
N GLN A 378 -22.17 -12.17 12.67
CA GLN A 378 -20.98 -12.53 11.92
C GLN A 378 -21.36 -13.13 10.57
N ILE A 379 -20.79 -12.60 9.49
CA ILE A 379 -20.81 -13.26 8.18
C ILE A 379 -19.54 -14.08 7.99
N TYR A 380 -19.64 -15.24 7.33
CA TYR A 380 -18.51 -16.14 7.14
C TYR A 380 -18.69 -17.02 5.89
N ASP A 381 -17.57 -17.59 5.45
CA ASP A 381 -17.49 -18.56 4.36
C ASP A 381 -17.71 -19.98 4.89
N ALA A 382 -18.82 -20.60 4.53
CA ALA A 382 -19.15 -21.97 4.96
C ALA A 382 -18.22 -23.04 4.36
N SER A 383 -17.56 -22.76 3.24
CA SER A 383 -16.60 -23.70 2.64
C SER A 383 -15.31 -23.79 3.47
N GLN A 384 -14.91 -22.68 4.12
CA GLN A 384 -13.68 -22.59 4.91
C GLN A 384 -13.91 -22.90 6.41
N ALA A 385 -15.12 -22.68 6.92
CA ALA A 385 -15.46 -22.97 8.32
C ALA A 385 -15.72 -24.47 8.59
N SER A 386 -15.22 -24.98 9.72
CA SER A 386 -15.56 -26.33 10.18
C SER A 386 -16.94 -26.38 10.87
N GLU A 387 -17.57 -27.56 10.93
CA GLU A 387 -18.82 -27.71 11.67
C GLU A 387 -18.71 -27.30 13.14
N LYS A 388 -17.55 -27.58 13.76
CA LYS A 388 -17.26 -27.20 15.13
C LYS A 388 -17.25 -25.68 15.28
N GLN A 389 -16.59 -24.98 14.36
CA GLN A 389 -16.56 -23.53 14.34
C GLN A 389 -17.98 -22.95 14.17
N ILE A 390 -18.76 -23.48 13.22
CA ILE A 390 -20.13 -23.02 12.95
C ILE A 390 -21.03 -23.15 14.19
N LYS A 391 -20.94 -24.27 14.92
CA LYS A 391 -21.76 -24.57 16.11
C LYS A 391 -21.34 -23.80 17.37
N ALA A 392 -20.11 -23.28 17.43
CA ALA A 392 -19.59 -22.54 18.60
C ALA A 392 -20.09 -21.08 18.61
N LEU A 393 -21.26 -20.83 19.23
CA LEU A 393 -21.91 -19.52 19.29
C LEU A 393 -21.51 -18.66 20.50
N ASP A 394 -20.55 -19.10 21.30
CA ASP A 394 -19.99 -18.38 22.46
C ASP A 394 -18.94 -17.33 22.05
N LYS A 395 -18.29 -17.51 20.89
CA LYS A 395 -17.21 -16.66 20.38
C LYS A 395 -17.22 -16.58 18.86
N ALA A 396 -16.76 -15.48 18.27
CA ALA A 396 -16.65 -15.29 16.82
C ALA A 396 -15.59 -16.23 16.17
N ILE A 397 -15.79 -16.61 14.90
CA ILE A 397 -14.75 -17.25 14.08
C ILE A 397 -13.76 -16.17 13.69
N ILE A 398 -12.47 -16.34 13.99
CA ILE A 398 -11.44 -15.39 13.56
C ILE A 398 -10.67 -15.99 12.38
N ASN A 399 -10.08 -17.17 12.59
CA ASN A 399 -9.37 -17.92 11.55
C ASN A 399 -10.19 -19.15 11.16
N TYR A 400 -10.24 -19.46 9.87
CA TYR A 400 -10.87 -20.69 9.36
C TYR A 400 -10.02 -21.93 9.64
N GLU A 401 -10.67 -23.09 9.78
CA GLU A 401 -9.97 -24.37 10.01
C GLU A 401 -9.71 -25.17 8.71
N LYS A 402 -10.55 -25.04 7.67
CA LYS A 402 -10.42 -25.77 6.39
C LYS A 402 -9.55 -25.03 5.37
N LEU A 403 -8.29 -24.82 5.71
CA LEU A 403 -7.37 -23.99 4.92
C LEU A 403 -6.64 -24.73 3.78
N THR A 404 -6.71 -26.05 3.76
CA THR A 404 -6.06 -26.92 2.76
C THR A 404 -7.06 -27.67 1.88
N GLU A 405 -8.36 -27.41 2.07
CA GLU A 405 -9.46 -28.01 1.31
C GLU A 405 -9.88 -27.05 0.19
N GLY A 406 -10.31 -27.57 -0.96
CA GLY A 406 -10.71 -26.76 -2.12
C GLY A 406 -9.60 -26.61 -3.17
N LYS A 407 -9.82 -25.76 -4.18
CA LYS A 407 -8.84 -25.48 -5.24
C LYS A 407 -8.33 -24.06 -5.11
N ALA A 408 -7.05 -23.86 -5.44
CA ALA A 408 -6.39 -22.54 -5.37
C ALA A 408 -7.01 -21.45 -6.25
N LEU A 409 -7.89 -21.82 -7.16
CA LEU A 409 -8.58 -20.89 -8.08
C LEU A 409 -10.03 -20.62 -7.68
N ASP A 410 -10.59 -21.31 -6.68
CA ASP A 410 -12.01 -21.17 -6.31
C ASP A 410 -12.31 -19.80 -5.67
N ILE A 411 -11.33 -19.20 -4.97
CA ILE A 411 -11.42 -17.88 -4.34
C ILE A 411 -10.12 -17.12 -4.65
N ASN A 412 -10.12 -16.33 -5.73
CA ASN A 412 -8.87 -15.77 -6.28
C ASN A 412 -8.77 -14.23 -6.22
N ASN A 413 -9.86 -13.51 -5.96
CA ASN A 413 -9.88 -12.06 -5.85
C ASN A 413 -10.81 -11.58 -4.72
N HIS A 414 -10.75 -10.29 -4.40
CA HIS A 414 -11.61 -9.67 -3.39
C HIS A 414 -13.09 -9.88 -3.73
N ASP A 415 -13.55 -9.58 -4.95
CA ASP A 415 -14.96 -9.69 -5.37
C ASP A 415 -15.59 -11.07 -5.16
N ASP A 416 -14.79 -12.14 -5.24
CA ASP A 416 -15.24 -13.52 -5.07
C ASP A 416 -15.13 -14.02 -3.62
N THR A 417 -14.44 -13.28 -2.76
CA THR A 417 -14.17 -13.69 -1.39
C THR A 417 -15.30 -13.29 -0.44
N VAL A 418 -15.85 -14.26 0.32
CA VAL A 418 -16.65 -13.97 1.52
C VAL A 418 -15.70 -13.53 2.63
N ILE A 419 -15.66 -12.23 2.87
CA ILE A 419 -14.88 -11.64 3.94
C ILE A 419 -15.58 -11.87 5.29
N ASN A 420 -14.80 -12.27 6.29
CA ASN A 420 -15.27 -12.51 7.63
C ASN A 420 -15.43 -11.20 8.41
N PHE A 421 -16.64 -10.67 8.49
CA PHE A 421 -16.97 -9.46 9.26
C PHE A 421 -17.86 -9.75 10.46
N ILE A 422 -17.63 -9.02 11.55
CA ILE A 422 -18.27 -9.19 12.86
C ILE A 422 -18.81 -7.83 13.33
N PHE A 423 -20.14 -7.71 13.40
CA PHE A 423 -20.85 -6.48 13.74
C PHE A 423 -21.57 -6.59 15.07
N GLN A 424 -21.49 -5.57 15.92
CA GLN A 424 -22.35 -5.50 17.12
C GLN A 424 -23.78 -5.15 16.70
N ILE A 425 -24.77 -5.89 17.22
CA ILE A 425 -26.19 -5.66 16.88
C ILE A 425 -27.07 -5.59 18.14
N ASP A 426 -28.23 -4.92 18.02
CA ASP A 426 -29.31 -5.12 18.99
C ASP A 426 -30.00 -6.46 18.70
N PRO A 427 -29.98 -7.44 19.63
CA PRO A 427 -30.67 -8.71 19.44
C PRO A 427 -32.17 -8.56 19.17
N LYS A 428 -32.81 -7.47 19.64
CA LYS A 428 -34.23 -7.20 19.34
C LYS A 428 -34.47 -6.88 17.87
N GLU A 429 -33.50 -6.26 17.18
CA GLU A 429 -33.63 -6.04 15.75
C GLU A 429 -33.54 -7.35 14.98
N TYR A 430 -32.59 -8.21 15.35
CA TYR A 430 -32.49 -9.55 14.77
C TYR A 430 -33.78 -10.36 14.99
N ASP A 431 -34.36 -10.31 16.20
CA ASP A 431 -35.65 -10.94 16.50
C ASP A 431 -36.75 -10.48 15.52
N ARG A 432 -36.88 -9.16 15.30
CA ARG A 432 -37.86 -8.61 14.34
C ARG A 432 -37.60 -9.07 12.92
N ARG A 433 -36.33 -9.25 12.51
CA ARG A 433 -36.01 -9.76 11.17
C ARG A 433 -36.43 -11.20 10.99
N ILE A 434 -36.30 -12.04 12.02
CA ILE A 434 -36.83 -13.40 11.94
C ILE A 434 -38.36 -13.40 11.83
N ASP A 435 -39.06 -12.49 12.51
CA ASP A 435 -40.51 -12.35 12.36
C ASP A 435 -40.92 -11.97 10.92
N VAL A 436 -40.18 -11.07 10.28
CA VAL A 436 -40.38 -10.72 8.85
C VAL A 436 -40.15 -11.94 7.95
N ILE A 437 -39.07 -12.70 8.15
CA ILE A 437 -38.78 -13.92 7.37
C ILE A 437 -39.89 -14.96 7.55
N ASN A 438 -40.38 -15.14 8.78
CA ASN A 438 -41.51 -16.03 9.08
C ASN A 438 -42.79 -15.59 8.36
N GLU A 439 -43.07 -14.30 8.32
CA GLU A 439 -44.21 -13.76 7.57
C GLU A 439 -44.07 -14.03 6.08
N LEU A 440 -42.87 -13.82 5.51
CA LEU A 440 -42.59 -14.08 4.09
C LEU A 440 -42.78 -15.56 3.72
N ASN A 441 -42.28 -16.47 4.57
CA ASN A 441 -42.42 -17.90 4.36
C ASN A 441 -43.88 -18.35 4.50
N LYS A 442 -44.60 -17.84 5.50
CA LYS A 442 -45.98 -18.24 5.77
C LYS A 442 -47.00 -17.67 4.78
N LYS A 443 -46.91 -16.37 4.45
CA LYS A 443 -47.90 -15.68 3.62
C LYS A 443 -47.64 -15.80 2.12
N PHE A 444 -46.36 -15.86 1.73
CA PHE A 444 -45.96 -15.76 0.31
C PHE A 444 -45.22 -17.00 -0.20
N GLY A 445 -45.09 -18.06 0.62
CA GLY A 445 -44.48 -19.33 0.20
C GLY A 445 -43.02 -19.21 -0.23
N LYS A 446 -42.28 -18.21 0.29
CA LYS A 446 -40.92 -17.89 -0.16
C LYS A 446 -39.88 -18.95 0.24
N ASN A 447 -40.14 -19.76 1.27
CA ASN A 447 -39.26 -20.84 1.76
C ASN A 447 -37.80 -20.41 2.02
N ILE A 448 -37.59 -19.19 2.54
CA ILE A 448 -36.28 -18.63 2.87
C ILE A 448 -35.63 -19.46 4.00
N ASN A 449 -34.48 -20.06 3.72
CA ASN A 449 -33.68 -20.80 4.69
C ASN A 449 -32.56 -19.92 5.28
N LEU A 450 -32.52 -19.73 6.61
CA LEU A 450 -31.44 -19.00 7.29
C LEU A 450 -30.05 -19.59 7.04
N ASP A 451 -29.95 -20.91 6.83
CA ASP A 451 -28.69 -21.57 6.43
C ASP A 451 -28.52 -21.52 4.89
N SER A 452 -28.64 -20.33 4.32
CA SER A 452 -28.41 -20.06 2.91
C SER A 452 -27.92 -18.62 2.70
N ALA A 453 -27.40 -18.35 1.51
CA ALA A 453 -27.01 -17.00 1.11
C ALA A 453 -28.19 -16.01 1.17
N ASP A 454 -29.35 -16.41 0.66
CA ASP A 454 -30.54 -15.55 0.65
C ASP A 454 -31.10 -15.34 2.06
N GLY A 455 -31.04 -16.36 2.92
CA GLY A 455 -31.37 -16.23 4.34
C GLY A 455 -30.44 -15.25 5.05
N THR A 456 -29.15 -15.30 4.75
CA THR A 456 -28.14 -14.37 5.26
C THR A 456 -28.47 -12.93 4.89
N ILE A 457 -28.75 -12.67 3.61
CA ILE A 457 -29.06 -11.32 3.11
C ILE A 457 -30.33 -10.75 3.77
N MET A 458 -31.34 -11.59 3.97
CA MET A 458 -32.60 -11.19 4.62
C MET A 458 -32.45 -10.96 6.13
N ALA A 459 -31.60 -11.74 6.79
CA ALA A 459 -31.30 -11.60 8.22
C ALA A 459 -30.43 -10.38 8.51
N ALA A 460 -29.57 -9.98 7.56
CA ALA A 460 -28.60 -8.91 7.70
C ALA A 460 -29.14 -7.50 7.37
N GLN A 461 -30.40 -7.24 7.70
CA GLN A 461 -31.06 -5.94 7.47
C GLN A 461 -31.28 -5.25 8.83
N PHE A 462 -30.45 -4.31 9.22
CA PHE A 462 -30.59 -3.54 10.47
C PHE A 462 -31.09 -2.13 10.18
N SER A 463 -31.48 -1.39 11.22
CA SER A 463 -32.02 -0.03 11.06
C SER A 463 -30.95 0.97 10.56
N ASN A 464 -29.72 0.80 11.02
CA ASN A 464 -28.58 1.66 10.71
C ASN A 464 -27.70 1.11 9.56
N PHE A 465 -27.65 -0.20 9.35
CA PHE A 465 -26.91 -0.80 8.25
C PHE A 465 -27.59 -2.06 7.69
N LYS A 466 -27.17 -2.48 6.51
CA LYS A 466 -27.45 -3.79 5.93
C LYS A 466 -26.20 -4.33 5.27
N ILE A 467 -26.09 -5.65 5.17
CA ILE A 467 -25.04 -6.26 4.35
C ILE A 467 -25.54 -6.32 2.91
N ASP A 468 -24.80 -5.72 1.99
CA ASP A 468 -25.17 -5.57 0.58
C ASP A 468 -24.04 -6.04 -0.36
N LYS A 469 -24.34 -6.09 -1.65
CA LYS A 469 -23.36 -6.33 -2.72
C LYS A 469 -22.21 -5.34 -2.61
N LYS A 470 -21.04 -5.74 -3.10
CA LYS A 470 -19.84 -4.89 -3.23
C LYS A 470 -20.08 -3.71 -4.19
N THR A 471 -20.85 -2.74 -3.71
CA THR A 471 -21.21 -1.46 -4.33
C THR A 471 -21.32 -0.43 -3.20
N GLU A 472 -21.00 0.83 -3.46
CA GLU A 472 -21.15 1.89 -2.46
C GLU A 472 -22.62 2.04 -2.01
N GLY A 473 -22.84 2.07 -0.70
CA GLY A 473 -24.16 1.99 -0.10
C GLY A 473 -24.46 3.14 0.87
N GLY A 474 -24.45 4.38 0.37
CA GLY A 474 -24.84 5.55 1.18
C GLY A 474 -23.73 6.13 2.06
N PHE A 475 -22.48 5.75 1.82
CA PHE A 475 -21.30 6.37 2.39
C PHE A 475 -20.14 6.33 1.38
N VAL A 476 -19.18 7.24 1.52
CA VAL A 476 -18.00 7.30 0.64
C VAL A 476 -16.95 6.27 1.06
N THR A 477 -16.44 5.51 0.10
CA THR A 477 -15.39 4.51 0.30
C THR A 477 -14.06 4.98 -0.26
N TRP A 478 -12.95 4.35 0.15
CA TRP A 478 -11.64 4.67 -0.43
C TRP A 478 -11.49 4.01 -1.80
N ASP A 479 -11.39 4.83 -2.86
CA ASP A 479 -11.15 4.39 -4.25
C ASP A 479 -12.08 3.24 -4.70
N ALA A 480 -13.36 3.37 -4.35
CA ALA A 480 -14.42 2.38 -4.58
C ALA A 480 -14.23 1.01 -3.90
N ASN A 481 -13.29 0.84 -2.96
CA ASN A 481 -13.19 -0.35 -2.12
C ASN A 481 -14.33 -0.36 -1.09
N THR A 482 -15.39 -1.09 -1.40
CA THR A 482 -16.72 -0.96 -0.77
C THR A 482 -16.81 -1.37 0.70
N ASP A 483 -15.72 -1.84 1.27
CA ASP A 483 -15.54 -2.26 2.65
C ASP A 483 -14.44 -1.48 3.40
N MET A 484 -13.97 -0.37 2.82
CA MET A 484 -13.05 0.60 3.43
C MET A 484 -13.72 1.99 3.45
N VAL A 485 -14.16 2.41 4.64
CA VAL A 485 -14.89 3.67 4.87
C VAL A 485 -13.91 4.83 4.89
N LYS A 486 -14.12 5.81 3.99
CA LYS A 486 -13.21 6.95 3.85
C LYS A 486 -13.28 7.89 5.05
N MET A 487 -12.14 8.20 5.65
CA MET A 487 -12.03 9.25 6.66
C MET A 487 -11.96 10.64 6.01
N ASN A 488 -12.62 11.62 6.63
CA ASN A 488 -12.65 13.00 6.17
C ASN A 488 -11.55 13.81 6.83
N TYR A 489 -10.60 14.35 6.07
CA TYR A 489 -9.57 15.26 6.60
C TYR A 489 -9.86 16.73 6.29
N GLY A 490 -10.91 17.02 5.53
CA GLY A 490 -11.29 18.38 5.16
C GLY A 490 -12.64 18.39 4.46
N ILE A 491 -13.17 19.59 4.27
CA ILE A 491 -14.36 19.81 3.45
C ILE A 491 -14.01 19.59 1.98
N SER A 492 -14.80 18.79 1.28
CA SER A 492 -14.67 18.55 -0.17
C SER A 492 -15.67 19.39 -0.95
N GLY A 493 -15.48 19.52 -2.27
CA GLY A 493 -16.48 20.13 -3.16
C GLY A 493 -17.79 19.34 -3.20
N TYR A 494 -17.74 18.01 -2.98
CA TYR A 494 -18.94 17.20 -2.77
C TYR A 494 -19.73 17.67 -1.54
N ASP A 495 -19.05 17.93 -0.42
CA ASP A 495 -19.68 18.44 0.79
C ASP A 495 -20.26 19.85 0.57
N GLU A 496 -19.53 20.73 -0.13
CA GLU A 496 -20.02 22.08 -0.47
C GLU A 496 -21.30 22.04 -1.31
N LYS A 497 -21.42 21.14 -2.28
CA LYS A 497 -22.66 20.93 -3.05
C LYS A 497 -23.82 20.49 -2.16
N LEU A 498 -23.59 19.55 -1.24
CA LEU A 498 -24.61 19.10 -0.30
C LEU A 498 -25.04 20.23 0.66
N LEU A 499 -24.09 21.03 1.14
CA LEU A 499 -24.36 22.18 1.99
C LEU A 499 -25.17 23.25 1.24
N GLN A 500 -24.89 23.50 -0.04
CA GLN A 500 -25.65 24.44 -0.86
C GLN A 500 -27.13 24.04 -1.02
N ALA A 501 -27.44 22.74 -0.97
CA ALA A 501 -28.81 22.24 -1.01
C ALA A 501 -29.61 22.53 0.28
N ILE A 502 -28.94 22.86 1.38
CA ILE A 502 -29.58 23.25 2.64
C ILE A 502 -30.09 24.68 2.54
N VAL A 503 -31.42 24.84 2.50
CA VAL A 503 -32.10 26.14 2.35
C VAL A 503 -31.86 27.05 3.56
N SER A 504 -31.88 26.48 4.77
CA SER A 504 -31.69 27.23 6.01
C SER A 504 -30.22 27.59 6.20
N ARG A 505 -29.91 28.90 6.25
CA ARG A 505 -28.54 29.37 6.47
C ARG A 505 -27.97 28.88 7.80
N SER A 506 -28.76 28.91 8.88
CA SER A 506 -28.29 28.47 10.20
C SER A 506 -28.01 26.98 10.26
N GLU A 507 -28.81 26.16 9.58
CA GLU A 507 -28.60 24.72 9.47
C GLU A 507 -27.35 24.41 8.63
N ARG A 508 -27.18 25.11 7.51
CA ARG A 508 -26.00 24.99 6.67
C ARG A 508 -24.71 25.38 7.39
N ASP A 509 -24.72 26.52 8.10
CA ASP A 509 -23.57 26.99 8.85
C ASP A 509 -23.21 26.01 9.99
N TYR A 510 -24.21 25.40 10.63
CA TYR A 510 -24.03 24.35 11.63
C TYR A 510 -23.43 23.08 11.03
N GLU A 511 -24.02 22.53 9.96
CA GLU A 511 -23.51 21.31 9.30
C GLU A 511 -22.08 21.51 8.80
N LYS A 512 -21.77 22.68 8.22
CA LYS A 512 -20.40 23.04 7.80
C LYS A 512 -19.43 23.02 8.99
N GLN A 513 -19.79 23.65 10.11
CA GLN A 513 -18.97 23.66 11.32
C GLN A 513 -18.71 22.23 11.84
N MET A 514 -19.72 21.36 11.79
CA MET A 514 -19.60 19.98 12.25
C MET A 514 -18.68 19.13 11.37
N ILE A 515 -18.77 19.29 10.04
CA ILE A 515 -17.86 18.65 9.07
C ILE A 515 -16.42 19.11 9.29
N GLU A 516 -16.19 20.43 9.34
CA GLU A 516 -14.85 20.98 9.54
C GLU A 516 -14.24 20.54 10.86
N ARG A 517 -15.05 20.47 11.92
CA ARG A 517 -14.59 19.92 13.20
C ARG A 517 -14.24 18.45 13.08
N GLY A 518 -15.11 17.62 12.50
CA GLY A 518 -14.85 16.19 12.30
C GLY A 518 -13.53 15.96 11.55
N ALA A 519 -13.28 16.77 10.53
CA ALA A 519 -12.02 16.79 9.78
C ALA A 519 -10.79 17.08 10.64
N ARG A 520 -10.86 18.09 11.52
CA ARG A 520 -9.76 18.43 12.44
C ARG A 520 -9.52 17.33 13.48
N GLU A 521 -10.58 16.67 13.96
CA GLU A 521 -10.45 15.54 14.88
C GLU A 521 -9.76 14.32 14.22
N VAL A 522 -10.06 14.03 12.94
CA VAL A 522 -9.38 12.99 12.14
C VAL A 522 -7.91 13.33 11.88
N GLN A 523 -7.61 14.58 11.51
CA GLN A 523 -6.23 15.05 11.35
C GLN A 523 -5.44 14.88 12.64
N ASP A 524 -6.02 15.30 13.78
CA ASP A 524 -5.38 15.18 15.09
C ASP A 524 -5.16 13.71 15.47
N LEU A 525 -6.17 12.83 15.34
CA LEU A 525 -6.01 11.39 15.60
C LEU A 525 -4.78 10.81 14.87
N THR A 526 -4.65 11.13 13.58
CA THR A 526 -3.57 10.62 12.74
C THR A 526 -2.20 11.12 13.18
N ILE A 527 -2.09 12.43 13.47
CA ILE A 527 -0.85 13.03 13.95
C ILE A 527 -0.48 12.49 15.33
N GLN A 528 -1.44 12.33 16.25
CA GLN A 528 -1.20 11.73 17.57
C GLN A 528 -0.74 10.27 17.46
N SER A 529 -1.25 9.49 16.50
CA SER A 529 -0.78 8.12 16.23
C SER A 529 0.69 8.10 15.80
N GLY A 530 1.07 8.97 14.85
CA GLY A 530 2.46 9.12 14.43
C GLY A 530 3.40 9.47 15.59
N LYS A 531 2.99 10.42 16.45
CA LYS A 531 3.72 10.82 17.65
C LYS A 531 3.84 9.66 18.66
N TYR A 532 2.72 9.01 18.96
CA TYR A 532 2.66 7.95 19.95
C TYR A 532 3.62 6.79 19.62
N TRP A 533 3.53 6.24 18.41
CA TRP A 533 4.37 5.09 18.04
C TRP A 533 5.85 5.46 17.92
N THR A 534 6.15 6.64 17.37
CA THR A 534 7.52 7.12 17.24
C THR A 534 8.16 7.37 18.61
N GLY A 535 7.42 8.04 19.52
CA GLY A 535 7.84 8.27 20.90
C GLY A 535 7.99 6.96 21.68
N LYS A 536 7.07 6.00 21.53
CA LYS A 536 7.14 4.70 22.19
C LYS A 536 8.42 3.95 21.82
N VAL A 537 8.79 3.92 20.53
CA VAL A 537 10.03 3.27 20.07
C VAL A 537 11.28 3.97 20.62
N LYS A 538 11.29 5.31 20.66
CA LYS A 538 12.38 6.07 21.30
C LYS A 538 12.51 5.74 22.78
N ASP A 539 11.40 5.66 23.51
CA ASP A 539 11.40 5.32 24.94
C ASP A 539 11.95 3.89 25.16
N ILE A 540 11.53 2.93 24.34
CA ILE A 540 12.03 1.54 24.34
C ILE A 540 13.55 1.51 24.18
N GLN A 541 14.08 2.21 23.16
CA GLN A 541 15.51 2.23 22.85
C GLN A 541 16.31 2.96 23.94
N THR A 542 15.78 4.05 24.49
CA THR A 542 16.44 4.85 25.54
C THR A 542 16.56 4.05 26.83
N ILE A 543 15.47 3.42 27.29
CA ILE A 543 15.50 2.57 28.50
C ILE A 543 16.46 1.39 28.31
N TYR A 544 16.35 0.69 27.18
CA TYR A 544 17.23 -0.44 26.88
C TYR A 544 18.71 -0.04 26.87
N THR A 545 19.02 1.10 26.24
CA THR A 545 20.39 1.61 26.16
C THR A 545 20.89 2.04 27.54
N ALA A 546 20.08 2.70 28.36
CA ALA A 546 20.46 3.10 29.72
C ALA A 546 20.77 1.87 30.59
N GLN A 547 19.94 0.83 30.55
CA GLN A 547 20.16 -0.45 31.23
C GLN A 547 21.45 -1.13 30.75
N THR A 548 21.68 -1.14 29.44
CA THR A 548 22.82 -1.82 28.80
C THR A 548 24.14 -1.11 29.08
N VAL A 549 24.14 0.22 29.01
CA VAL A 549 25.29 1.06 29.36
C VAL A 549 25.57 0.90 30.85
N GLY A 550 24.58 1.10 31.72
CA GLY A 550 24.76 0.99 33.18
C GLY A 550 26.00 1.75 33.65
N LYS A 551 27.04 1.03 34.08
CA LYS A 551 28.31 1.58 34.56
C LYS A 551 29.39 1.81 33.49
N ALA A 552 29.12 1.53 32.22
CA ALA A 552 30.05 1.76 31.10
C ALA A 552 30.16 3.26 30.80
N LYS A 553 31.16 3.94 31.38
CA LYS A 553 31.36 5.40 31.22
C LYS A 553 32.64 5.76 30.45
N THR A 554 33.22 4.81 29.73
CA THR A 554 34.39 5.00 28.87
C THR A 554 34.08 4.57 27.44
N VAL A 555 34.80 5.12 26.47
CA VAL A 555 34.66 4.72 25.06
C VAL A 555 35.06 3.26 24.88
N GLU A 556 36.05 2.76 25.63
CA GLU A 556 36.45 1.35 25.62
C GLU A 556 35.32 0.43 26.09
N ASP A 557 34.63 0.77 27.18
CA ASP A 557 33.50 -0.02 27.69
C ASP A 557 32.33 -0.02 26.71
N ILE A 558 32.00 1.13 26.11
CA ILE A 558 30.93 1.24 25.12
C ILE A 558 31.28 0.44 23.86
N ASN A 559 32.52 0.53 23.37
CA ASN A 559 33.00 -0.27 22.24
C ASN A 559 32.96 -1.77 22.53
N LYS A 560 33.17 -2.18 23.79
CA LYS A 560 33.01 -3.58 24.20
C LYS A 560 31.54 -4.01 24.10
N LEU A 561 30.58 -3.19 24.54
CA LEU A 561 29.15 -3.49 24.40
C LEU A 561 28.73 -3.63 22.93
N ILE A 562 29.29 -2.80 22.05
CA ILE A 562 29.09 -2.89 20.60
C ILE A 562 29.65 -4.22 20.05
N LYS A 563 30.90 -4.54 20.40
CA LYS A 563 31.55 -5.79 20.00
C LYS A 563 30.81 -7.04 20.49
N ASP A 564 30.20 -6.97 21.68
CA ASP A 564 29.39 -8.04 22.27
C ASP A 564 27.97 -8.11 21.66
N GLY A 565 27.63 -7.22 20.71
CA GLY A 565 26.33 -7.18 20.03
C GLY A 565 25.17 -6.64 20.88
N LYS A 566 25.48 -5.96 22.00
CA LYS A 566 24.47 -5.36 22.89
C LYS A 566 24.10 -3.93 22.51
N LEU A 567 24.96 -3.26 21.75
CA LEU A 567 24.69 -1.96 21.14
C LEU A 567 25.02 -2.03 19.64
N PRO A 568 24.33 -1.26 18.79
CA PRO A 568 24.64 -1.22 17.36
C PRO A 568 25.99 -0.55 17.09
N GLU A 569 26.58 -0.86 15.92
CA GLU A 569 27.80 -0.19 15.44
C GLU A 569 27.60 1.33 15.26
N GLU A 570 26.38 1.73 14.95
CA GLU A 570 25.94 3.12 14.83
C GLU A 570 26.00 3.89 16.16
N ALA A 571 26.13 3.21 17.31
CA ALA A 571 26.28 3.83 18.63
C ALA A 571 27.73 4.23 18.96
N LYS A 572 28.68 4.11 18.02
CA LYS A 572 30.07 4.54 18.26
C LYS A 572 30.19 6.04 18.53
N LEU A 573 31.06 6.38 19.47
CA LEU A 573 31.41 7.75 19.83
C LEU A 573 32.90 7.88 20.16
N ASN A 574 33.41 9.10 20.11
CA ASN A 574 34.78 9.44 20.47
C ASN A 574 34.86 10.00 21.91
N ASN A 575 36.07 10.18 22.42
CA ASN A 575 36.28 10.66 23.79
C ASN A 575 35.74 12.07 24.03
N GLU A 576 35.77 12.93 23.00
CA GLU A 576 35.29 14.30 23.10
C GLU A 576 33.76 14.34 23.26
N ALA A 577 33.03 13.63 22.41
CA ALA A 577 31.59 13.47 22.52
C ALA A 577 31.18 12.86 23.86
N LEU A 578 31.89 11.83 24.35
CA LEU A 578 31.60 11.25 25.68
C LEU A 578 31.79 12.26 26.80
N SER A 579 32.91 13.00 26.77
CA SER A 579 33.19 14.05 27.74
C SER A 579 32.11 15.12 27.72
N ASN A 580 31.69 15.56 26.54
CA ASN A 580 30.62 16.55 26.39
C ASN A 580 29.29 16.02 26.97
N ILE A 581 28.94 14.76 26.74
CA ILE A 581 27.74 14.13 27.30
C ILE A 581 27.80 14.12 28.84
N LEU A 582 28.90 13.61 29.40
CA LEU A 582 29.06 13.48 30.85
C LEU A 582 29.07 14.84 31.55
N ASN A 583 29.67 15.85 30.93
CA ASN A 583 29.74 17.21 31.47
C ASN A 583 28.48 18.05 31.20
N GLY A 584 27.48 17.51 30.51
CA GLY A 584 26.24 18.24 30.16
C GLY A 584 26.44 19.33 29.09
N GLN A 585 27.49 19.20 28.27
CA GLN A 585 27.80 20.09 27.14
C GLN A 585 27.23 19.57 25.82
N TYR A 586 26.75 18.33 25.78
CA TYR A 586 26.04 17.76 24.63
C TYR A 586 24.58 18.24 24.62
N LEU A 587 24.07 18.61 23.44
CA LEU A 587 22.71 19.09 23.23
C LEU A 587 21.68 17.96 23.40
N LEU A 588 21.17 17.81 24.62
CA LEU A 588 20.06 16.94 24.98
C LEU A 588 18.82 17.75 25.34
N ALA A 589 17.67 17.08 25.42
CA ALA A 589 16.47 17.72 25.94
C ALA A 589 16.72 18.18 27.39
N PRO A 590 16.52 19.47 27.71
CA PRO A 590 16.86 19.99 29.03
C PRO A 590 15.96 19.34 30.09
N LYS A 591 16.57 18.92 31.20
CA LYS A 591 15.90 18.37 32.39
C LYS A 591 15.92 19.39 33.52
N GLY A 592 14.90 19.36 34.37
CA GLY A 592 14.75 20.27 35.52
C GLY A 592 14.19 21.64 35.17
N VAL A 593 13.59 21.80 33.98
CA VAL A 593 13.00 23.09 33.53
C VAL A 593 11.58 23.28 34.06
N MET A 594 10.81 22.19 34.14
CA MET A 594 9.43 22.22 34.63
C MET A 594 9.40 21.90 36.13
N VAL A 595 8.39 22.42 36.81
CA VAL A 595 8.12 22.01 38.20
C VAL A 595 7.72 20.55 38.25
N LYS A 596 8.03 19.87 39.36
CA LYS A 596 7.81 18.43 39.54
C LYS A 596 6.41 17.97 39.12
N ASP A 597 5.37 18.66 39.59
CA ASP A 597 3.98 18.33 39.29
C ASP A 597 3.68 18.37 37.78
N ASP A 598 4.26 19.33 37.06
CA ASP A 598 4.10 19.45 35.61
C ASP A 598 4.81 18.32 34.87
N VAL A 599 6.01 17.93 35.30
CA VAL A 599 6.72 16.75 34.78
C VAL A 599 5.87 15.49 34.97
N THR A 600 5.33 15.28 36.18
CA THR A 600 4.50 14.11 36.50
C THR A 600 3.26 14.08 35.61
N VAL A 601 2.45 15.15 35.60
CA VAL A 601 1.18 15.18 34.85
C VAL A 601 1.41 15.11 33.35
N LYS A 602 2.42 15.80 32.82
CA LYS A 602 2.79 15.71 31.39
C LYS A 602 3.11 14.26 31.00
N SER A 603 3.91 13.57 31.82
CA SER A 603 4.33 12.18 31.57
C SER A 603 3.17 11.19 31.65
N LEU A 604 2.22 11.39 32.57
CA LEU A 604 1.01 10.58 32.67
C LEU A 604 0.07 10.80 31.47
N MET A 605 -0.08 12.05 31.02
CA MET A 605 -0.93 12.41 29.88
C MET A 605 -0.36 12.03 28.51
N LYS A 606 0.89 11.51 28.45
CA LYS A 606 1.50 11.03 27.19
C LYS A 606 0.77 9.84 26.59
N LEU A 607 0.05 9.04 27.39
CA LEU A 607 -0.68 7.86 26.91
C LEU A 607 -2.02 8.26 26.28
N PRO A 608 -2.23 8.11 24.95
CA PRO A 608 -3.55 8.28 24.37
C PRO A 608 -4.49 7.18 24.86
N LEU A 609 -5.71 7.55 25.29
CA LEU A 609 -6.60 6.62 26.00
C LEU A 609 -7.23 5.55 25.10
N ASP A 610 -7.24 5.77 23.78
CA ASP A 610 -7.66 4.81 22.76
C ASP A 610 -6.59 3.75 22.43
N THR A 611 -5.38 3.86 23.00
CA THR A 611 -4.38 2.78 22.97
C THR A 611 -4.70 1.64 23.95
N LEU A 612 -5.57 1.89 24.94
CA LEU A 612 -5.89 0.93 25.99
C LEU A 612 -6.63 -0.29 25.42
N GLU A 613 -6.10 -1.48 25.69
CA GLU A 613 -6.59 -2.74 25.14
C GLU A 613 -7.85 -3.26 25.87
N PHE A 614 -8.87 -2.42 25.99
CA PHE A 614 -10.21 -2.78 26.47
C PHE A 614 -11.08 -3.39 25.36
N GLY A 615 -12.31 -3.79 25.73
CA GLY A 615 -13.33 -4.17 24.76
C GLY A 615 -13.56 -3.07 23.73
N GLU A 616 -13.67 -3.46 22.46
CA GLU A 616 -13.67 -2.55 21.29
C GLU A 616 -14.67 -1.39 21.42
N ASN A 617 -15.85 -1.69 21.95
CA ASN A 617 -16.93 -0.73 22.07
C ASN A 617 -16.74 0.27 23.23
N THR A 618 -15.89 -0.08 24.21
CA THR A 618 -15.38 0.81 25.26
C THR A 618 -14.24 1.68 24.72
N VAL A 619 -13.33 1.12 23.93
CA VAL A 619 -12.27 1.88 23.24
C VAL A 619 -12.88 2.92 22.29
N GLY A 620 -13.95 2.54 21.58
CA GLY A 620 -14.73 3.48 20.77
C GLY A 620 -15.22 4.70 21.57
N VAL A 621 -15.65 4.53 22.83
CA VAL A 621 -16.00 5.68 23.70
C VAL A 621 -14.77 6.49 24.10
N LEU A 622 -13.67 5.82 24.48
CA LEU A 622 -12.42 6.47 24.89
C LEU A 622 -11.78 7.29 23.76
N SER A 623 -12.02 6.90 22.51
CA SER A 623 -11.52 7.60 21.32
C SER A 623 -12.22 8.93 21.02
N THR A 624 -13.36 9.20 21.67
CA THR A 624 -14.14 10.43 21.46
C THR A 624 -13.57 11.62 22.22
N SER A 625 -14.00 12.82 21.85
CA SER A 625 -13.64 14.09 22.51
C SER A 625 -14.13 14.19 23.97
N TYR A 626 -14.93 13.24 24.47
CA TYR A 626 -15.24 13.13 25.90
C TYR A 626 -14.02 12.70 26.73
N PHE A 627 -13.13 11.90 26.15
CA PHE A 627 -12.00 11.29 26.84
C PHE A 627 -10.68 11.67 26.20
N SER A 628 -10.54 11.52 24.89
CA SER A 628 -9.28 11.79 24.18
C SER A 628 -9.18 13.25 23.75
N ASN A 629 -7.95 13.77 23.66
CA ASN A 629 -7.73 15.08 23.03
C ASN A 629 -8.04 14.95 21.55
N ARG A 630 -8.89 15.86 21.06
CA ARG A 630 -9.29 15.97 19.66
C ARG A 630 -9.37 17.44 19.32
N ALA A 631 -8.69 17.84 18.26
CA ALA A 631 -8.64 19.23 17.83
C ALA A 631 -9.98 19.71 17.29
N THR A 632 -10.32 20.98 17.55
CA THR A 632 -11.50 21.63 16.97
C THR A 632 -11.15 22.87 16.15
N THR A 633 -9.90 23.33 16.23
CA THR A 633 -9.31 24.40 15.41
C THR A 633 -7.96 23.98 14.85
N ASP A 634 -7.50 24.61 13.79
CA ASP A 634 -6.27 24.25 13.09
C ASP A 634 -5.00 24.41 13.96
N GLU A 635 -5.03 25.34 14.92
CA GLU A 635 -3.95 25.61 15.90
C GLU A 635 -3.87 24.55 16.99
N THR A 636 -4.94 23.78 17.21
CA THR A 636 -5.00 22.73 18.24
C THR A 636 -4.66 21.34 17.70
N VAL A 637 -4.55 21.19 16.37
CA VAL A 637 -4.17 19.94 15.70
C VAL A 637 -2.73 19.56 16.07
N GLY A 638 -2.53 18.33 16.56
CA GLY A 638 -1.22 17.79 16.95
C GLY A 638 -0.72 18.26 18.33
N VAL A 639 -1.48 19.11 19.04
CA VAL A 639 -1.12 19.62 20.36
C VAL A 639 -1.39 18.57 21.43
N SER A 640 -0.48 18.42 22.40
CA SER A 640 -0.62 17.41 23.45
C SER A 640 -1.76 17.75 24.41
N ARG A 641 -2.36 16.73 25.06
CA ARG A 641 -3.37 16.92 26.11
C ARG A 641 -2.89 17.87 27.22
N PHE A 642 -1.63 17.71 27.62
CA PHE A 642 -1.02 18.53 28.68
C PHE A 642 -0.93 20.01 28.25
N ASP A 643 -0.46 20.28 27.04
CA ASP A 643 -0.31 21.65 26.54
C ASP A 643 -1.69 22.31 26.33
N LEU A 644 -2.67 21.55 25.81
CA LEU A 644 -4.05 22.01 25.73
C LEU A 644 -4.59 22.36 27.12
N MET A 645 -4.32 21.54 28.14
CA MET A 645 -4.72 21.83 29.51
C MET A 645 -4.09 23.13 30.03
N LYS A 646 -2.81 23.35 29.78
CA LYS A 646 -2.09 24.59 30.15
C LYS A 646 -2.62 25.83 29.43
N GLN A 647 -3.15 25.66 28.22
CA GLN A 647 -3.80 26.70 27.43
C GLN A 647 -5.30 26.88 27.79
N ASN A 648 -5.76 26.30 28.91
CA ASN A 648 -7.16 26.31 29.35
C ASN A 648 -8.14 25.59 28.39
N ASN A 649 -7.65 24.56 27.71
CA ASN A 649 -8.36 23.64 26.83
C ASN A 649 -9.17 24.35 25.72
N PRO A 650 -8.52 25.12 24.83
CA PRO A 650 -9.20 25.95 23.83
C PRO A 650 -9.98 25.12 22.79
N HIS A 651 -9.63 23.84 22.66
CA HIS A 651 -10.29 22.89 21.76
C HIS A 651 -11.69 22.43 22.26
N LEU A 652 -12.02 22.60 23.54
CA LEU A 652 -13.28 22.03 24.06
C LEU A 652 -14.50 22.83 23.64
N VAL A 653 -15.54 22.10 23.26
CA VAL A 653 -16.88 22.64 23.02
C VAL A 653 -17.92 21.84 23.80
N GLU A 654 -19.06 22.44 24.11
CA GLU A 654 -20.23 21.69 24.63
C GLU A 654 -20.61 20.60 23.60
N PRO A 655 -20.92 19.33 23.96
CA PRO A 655 -21.16 18.72 25.29
C PRO A 655 -19.93 18.08 25.99
N TYR A 656 -18.73 18.18 25.44
CA TYR A 656 -17.57 17.37 25.89
C TYR A 656 -16.88 17.89 27.15
N VAL A 657 -17.08 19.18 27.46
CA VAL A 657 -16.37 19.93 28.50
C VAL A 657 -16.37 19.22 29.85
N LYS A 658 -17.55 18.75 30.29
CA LYS A 658 -17.73 18.15 31.62
C LYS A 658 -16.87 16.90 31.81
N ASN A 659 -17.00 15.92 30.92
CA ASN A 659 -16.28 14.65 31.05
C ASN A 659 -14.79 14.84 30.84
N TYR A 660 -14.38 15.61 29.83
CA TYR A 660 -12.97 15.84 29.55
C TYR A 660 -12.24 16.51 30.71
N LYS A 661 -12.85 17.53 31.33
CA LYS A 661 -12.28 18.20 32.51
C LYS A 661 -12.23 17.29 33.73
N ARG A 662 -13.18 16.37 33.91
CA ARG A 662 -13.11 15.35 34.97
C ARG A 662 -11.95 14.39 34.75
N VAL A 663 -11.74 13.91 33.53
CA VAL A 663 -10.58 13.07 33.19
C VAL A 663 -9.28 13.84 33.44
N ASN A 664 -9.20 15.13 33.07
CA ASN A 664 -8.06 15.97 33.45
C ASN A 664 -7.88 16.05 34.97
N SER A 665 -8.96 16.16 35.74
CA SER A 665 -8.90 16.16 37.20
C SER A 665 -8.30 14.86 37.75
N LEU A 666 -8.66 13.70 37.18
CA LEU A 666 -8.07 12.41 37.56
C LEU A 666 -6.56 12.40 37.35
N PHE A 667 -6.09 12.95 36.23
CA PHE A 667 -4.65 13.08 35.98
C PHE A 667 -3.94 14.01 36.96
N ASN A 668 -4.56 15.14 37.35
CA ASN A 668 -3.93 16.12 38.24
C ASN A 668 -3.98 15.72 39.72
N ASN A 669 -4.91 14.85 40.10
CA ASN A 669 -5.14 14.47 41.48
C ASN A 669 -4.84 12.97 41.65
N GLU A 670 -5.82 12.08 41.48
CA GLU A 670 -5.72 10.69 41.91
C GLU A 670 -4.58 9.91 41.22
N ILE A 671 -4.41 10.06 39.90
CA ILE A 671 -3.35 9.36 39.15
C ILE A 671 -1.98 9.96 39.48
N LYS A 672 -1.90 11.28 39.65
CA LYS A 672 -0.68 11.97 40.08
C LYS A 672 -0.26 11.50 41.47
N ASP A 673 -1.18 11.47 42.43
CA ASP A 673 -0.90 11.04 43.80
C ASP A 673 -0.44 9.57 43.83
N PHE A 674 -1.06 8.71 43.00
CA PHE A 674 -0.61 7.34 42.80
C PHE A 674 0.81 7.27 42.23
N ALA A 675 1.12 8.07 41.20
CA ALA A 675 2.46 8.16 40.62
C ALA A 675 3.51 8.69 41.62
N ASP A 676 3.17 9.73 42.38
CA ASP A 676 4.03 10.32 43.41
C ASP A 676 4.35 9.31 44.52
N ALA A 677 3.37 8.50 44.93
CA ALA A 677 3.58 7.41 45.88
C ALA A 677 4.52 6.33 45.34
N ILE A 678 4.34 5.93 44.08
CA ILE A 678 5.21 4.98 43.38
C ILE A 678 6.64 5.51 43.32
N ILE A 679 6.85 6.73 42.81
CA ILE A 679 8.18 7.34 42.70
C ILE A 679 8.86 7.45 44.06
N LYS A 680 8.11 7.83 45.11
CA LYS A 680 8.64 7.88 46.48
C LYS A 680 9.13 6.53 46.97
N GLN A 681 8.46 5.44 46.62
CA GLN A 681 8.89 4.07 46.97
C GLN A 681 10.10 3.64 46.13
N VAL A 682 10.09 3.87 44.81
CA VAL A 682 11.23 3.57 43.92
C VAL A 682 12.49 4.36 44.35
N ASN A 683 12.36 5.60 44.81
CA ASN A 683 13.47 6.43 45.29
C ASN A 683 14.24 5.81 46.49
N GLN A 684 13.63 4.86 47.20
CA GLN A 684 14.27 4.19 48.34
C GLN A 684 15.25 3.11 47.91
N THR A 685 15.02 2.49 46.74
CA THR A 685 15.77 1.36 46.21
C THR A 685 16.64 1.73 45.00
N ALA A 686 16.40 2.90 44.40
CA ALA A 686 17.17 3.40 43.27
C ALA A 686 18.65 3.66 43.61
N ASN A 687 19.54 3.40 42.65
CA ASN A 687 20.99 3.60 42.78
C ASN A 687 21.37 5.07 43.04
N GLU A 688 20.67 5.97 42.38
CA GLU A 688 20.77 7.42 42.54
C GLU A 688 19.40 7.94 42.96
N LYS A 689 19.37 9.01 43.75
CA LYS A 689 18.11 9.57 44.23
C LYS A 689 17.32 10.17 43.08
N LEU A 690 16.05 9.79 42.98
CA LEU A 690 15.07 10.35 42.04
C LEU A 690 14.51 11.68 42.55
N LEU A 691 14.49 11.86 43.88
CA LEU A 691 13.97 13.06 44.53
C LEU A 691 15.07 13.74 45.35
N ASP A 692 15.13 15.06 45.28
CA ASP A 692 16.05 15.88 46.08
C ASP A 692 15.56 16.03 47.54
N SER A 693 16.25 16.87 48.33
CA SER A 693 15.86 17.13 49.72
C SER A 693 14.54 17.87 49.88
N ASN A 694 14.09 18.59 48.85
CA ASN A 694 12.82 19.31 48.84
C ASN A 694 11.66 18.45 48.34
N GLY A 695 11.97 17.27 47.78
CA GLY A 695 11.00 16.35 47.20
C GLY A 695 10.72 16.62 45.72
N ASP A 696 11.51 17.49 45.08
CA ASP A 696 11.47 17.74 43.64
C ASP A 696 12.27 16.69 42.87
N TYR A 697 12.00 16.53 41.57
CA TYR A 697 12.77 15.61 40.75
C TYR A 697 14.23 16.05 40.64
N THR A 698 15.14 15.12 40.91
CA THR A 698 16.50 15.23 40.37
C THR A 698 16.45 15.04 38.85
N GLU A 699 17.53 15.36 38.14
CA GLU A 699 17.65 15.04 36.72
C GLU A 699 17.36 13.55 36.45
N TYR A 700 17.90 12.66 37.29
CA TYR A 700 17.61 11.23 37.23
C TYR A 700 16.11 10.92 37.40
N GLY A 701 15.47 11.56 38.38
CA GLY A 701 14.04 11.41 38.64
C GLY A 701 13.17 11.82 37.46
N GLU A 702 13.51 12.91 36.78
CA GLU A 702 12.78 13.39 35.61
C GLU A 702 12.92 12.42 34.43
N TYR A 703 14.13 11.92 34.13
CA TYR A 703 14.30 10.87 33.11
C TYR A 703 13.42 9.65 33.39
N VAL A 704 13.43 9.16 34.63
CA VAL A 704 12.65 7.99 35.01
C VAL A 704 11.15 8.27 34.85
N MET A 705 10.65 9.39 35.38
CA MET A 705 9.22 9.73 35.31
C MET A 705 8.74 9.89 33.87
N GLU A 706 9.50 10.56 33.00
CA GLU A 706 9.14 10.77 31.60
C GLU A 706 8.99 9.48 30.80
N LEU A 707 9.76 8.44 31.16
CA LEU A 707 9.82 7.15 30.48
C LEU A 707 8.83 6.12 31.04
N VAL A 708 8.46 6.21 32.33
CA VAL A 708 7.55 5.24 32.97
C VAL A 708 6.13 5.78 33.20
N GLY A 709 5.89 7.09 33.00
CA GLY A 709 4.58 7.71 33.23
C GLY A 709 3.44 7.04 32.47
N GLN A 710 3.66 6.68 31.19
CA GLN A 710 2.66 5.95 30.40
C GLN A 710 2.32 4.59 31.00
N ASP A 711 3.28 3.87 31.56
CA ASP A 711 3.05 2.54 32.14
C ASP A 711 2.27 2.65 33.46
N ILE A 712 2.53 3.70 34.26
CA ILE A 712 1.74 4.02 35.47
C ILE A 712 0.28 4.31 35.07
N THR A 713 0.07 5.16 34.07
CA THR A 713 -1.28 5.48 33.57
C THR A 713 -1.97 4.24 33.00
N LYS A 714 -1.28 3.44 32.18
CA LYS A 714 -1.83 2.21 31.61
C LYS A 714 -2.27 1.25 32.71
N TYR A 715 -1.43 1.01 33.73
CA TYR A 715 -1.79 0.18 34.88
C TYR A 715 -3.03 0.72 35.61
N ALA A 716 -3.05 2.02 35.94
CA ALA A 716 -4.15 2.64 36.67
C ALA A 716 -5.49 2.50 35.92
N PHE A 717 -5.52 2.82 34.63
CA PHE A 717 -6.73 2.70 33.82
C PHE A 717 -7.15 1.25 33.64
N LEU A 718 -6.25 0.34 33.24
CA LEU A 718 -6.59 -1.07 33.06
C LEU A 718 -7.13 -1.70 34.35
N LYS A 719 -6.52 -1.38 35.50
CA LYS A 719 -6.98 -1.84 36.81
C LYS A 719 -8.37 -1.29 37.16
N SER A 720 -8.64 -0.04 36.82
CA SER A 720 -9.90 0.64 37.17
C SER A 720 -11.14 -0.05 36.59
N LEU A 721 -11.01 -0.69 35.42
CA LEU A 721 -12.11 -1.35 34.73
C LEU A 721 -12.00 -2.87 34.69
N GLY A 722 -10.80 -3.43 34.79
CA GLY A 722 -10.57 -4.85 34.50
C GLY A 722 -11.18 -5.84 35.51
N GLY A 723 -11.42 -5.43 36.76
CA GLY A 723 -12.02 -6.30 37.80
C GLY A 723 -11.27 -7.63 37.92
N ASP A 724 -12.00 -8.76 37.92
CA ASP A 724 -11.45 -10.11 37.97
C ASP A 724 -10.64 -10.51 36.72
N ASN A 725 -10.84 -9.78 35.61
CA ASN A 725 -10.11 -9.98 34.36
C ASN A 725 -8.77 -9.23 34.35
N PHE A 726 -8.52 -8.35 35.33
CA PHE A 726 -7.24 -7.68 35.46
C PHE A 726 -6.21 -8.64 36.06
N LYS A 727 -5.36 -9.19 35.20
CA LYS A 727 -4.22 -10.03 35.59
C LYS A 727 -2.94 -9.48 34.99
N THR A 728 -1.89 -9.45 35.79
CA THR A 728 -0.60 -8.88 35.42
C THR A 728 0.56 -9.79 35.79
N LYS A 729 1.67 -9.67 35.06
CA LYS A 729 2.98 -10.25 35.38
C LYS A 729 4.08 -9.22 35.16
N ILE A 730 5.10 -9.22 36.02
CA ILE A 730 6.33 -8.44 35.82
C ILE A 730 7.32 -9.34 35.07
N LEU A 731 7.69 -8.95 33.85
CA LEU A 731 8.66 -9.65 33.02
C LEU A 731 10.09 -9.54 33.59
N PRO A 732 11.04 -10.37 33.13
CA PRO A 732 12.44 -10.31 33.59
C PRO A 732 13.11 -8.94 33.44
N ASN A 733 12.69 -8.13 32.46
CA ASN A 733 13.20 -6.77 32.21
C ASN A 733 12.46 -5.66 33.00
N GLY A 734 11.47 -6.01 33.83
CA GLY A 734 10.68 -5.05 34.60
C GLY A 734 9.44 -4.50 33.89
N GLU A 735 9.14 -4.92 32.66
CA GLU A 735 7.90 -4.55 31.98
C GLU A 735 6.69 -5.29 32.57
N ILE A 736 5.52 -4.64 32.60
CA ILE A 736 4.27 -5.25 33.05
C ILE A 736 3.51 -5.75 31.81
N THR A 737 3.24 -7.05 31.75
CA THR A 737 2.33 -7.64 30.75
C THR A 737 0.99 -7.95 31.37
N TYR A 738 -0.06 -7.97 30.55
CA TYR A 738 -1.44 -8.17 30.97
C TYR A 738 -2.06 -9.38 30.26
N ASP A 739 -3.13 -9.94 30.84
CA ASP A 739 -4.01 -10.89 30.16
C ASP A 739 -4.95 -10.13 29.21
N TYR A 740 -4.43 -9.74 28.04
CA TYR A 740 -5.12 -8.87 27.10
C TYR A 740 -6.44 -9.45 26.57
N GLU A 741 -6.50 -10.76 26.33
CA GLU A 741 -7.73 -11.42 25.88
C GLU A 741 -8.80 -11.37 26.99
N ALA A 742 -8.43 -11.68 28.24
CA ALA A 742 -9.36 -11.55 29.37
C ALA A 742 -9.82 -10.10 29.57
N LEU A 743 -8.91 -9.12 29.45
CA LEU A 743 -9.25 -7.70 29.56
C LEU A 743 -10.25 -7.30 28.46
N LYS A 744 -9.98 -7.62 27.19
CA LYS A 744 -10.87 -7.28 26.07
C LYS A 744 -12.26 -7.92 26.24
N GLU A 745 -12.33 -9.18 26.67
CA GLU A 745 -13.60 -9.85 26.95
C GLU A 745 -14.34 -9.25 28.15
N GLY A 746 -13.60 -8.85 29.18
CA GLY A 746 -14.13 -8.41 30.48
C GLY A 746 -14.52 -6.94 30.57
N THR A 747 -14.18 -6.14 29.56
CA THR A 747 -14.29 -4.66 29.62
C THR A 747 -15.09 -4.06 28.47
N SER A 748 -15.88 -4.85 27.76
CA SER A 748 -16.93 -4.29 26.89
C SER A 748 -17.94 -3.49 27.72
N LEU A 749 -18.69 -2.59 27.08
CA LEU A 749 -19.69 -1.76 27.78
C LEU A 749 -20.71 -2.62 28.54
N LYS A 750 -21.24 -3.70 27.96
CA LYS A 750 -22.11 -4.64 28.68
C LYS A 750 -21.40 -5.37 29.81
N ALA A 751 -20.15 -5.79 29.65
CA ALA A 751 -19.41 -6.47 30.72
C ALA A 751 -19.19 -5.54 31.93
N LEU A 752 -19.09 -4.24 31.65
CA LEU A 752 -19.02 -3.18 32.63
C LEU A 752 -20.41 -2.75 33.14
N ASP A 753 -21.52 -3.42 32.80
CA ASP A 753 -22.89 -3.00 33.16
C ASP A 753 -23.21 -1.55 32.73
N ILE A 754 -22.66 -1.10 31.59
CA ILE A 754 -22.95 0.20 30.98
C ILE A 754 -23.95 0.01 29.85
N ASN A 755 -25.09 0.68 29.98
CA ASN A 755 -26.10 0.78 28.92
C ASN A 755 -26.48 2.25 28.78
N GLY A 756 -25.92 2.92 27.78
CA GLY A 756 -26.14 4.34 27.52
C GLY A 756 -27.47 4.60 26.79
N SER A 757 -28.10 5.74 27.05
CA SER A 757 -29.23 6.24 26.24
C SER A 757 -28.82 7.30 25.20
N SER A 758 -27.60 7.83 25.33
CA SER A 758 -26.97 8.76 24.39
C SER A 758 -25.43 8.62 24.49
N PRO A 759 -24.68 9.17 23.51
CA PRO A 759 -23.21 9.30 23.60
C PRO A 759 -22.71 9.90 24.91
N GLU A 760 -23.34 10.98 25.39
CA GLU A 760 -23.00 11.70 26.62
C GLU A 760 -23.21 10.82 27.86
N ASP A 761 -24.35 10.14 27.95
CA ASP A 761 -24.71 9.28 29.09
C ASP A 761 -23.81 8.03 29.16
N GLU A 762 -23.50 7.44 28.00
CA GLU A 762 -22.52 6.36 27.88
C GLU A 762 -21.15 6.79 28.39
N ALA A 763 -20.67 7.96 27.94
CA ALA A 763 -19.40 8.52 28.37
C ALA A 763 -19.39 8.85 29.88
N GLU A 764 -20.46 9.44 30.43
CA GLU A 764 -20.55 9.77 31.86
C GLU A 764 -20.58 8.51 32.74
N LYS A 765 -21.25 7.45 32.31
CA LYS A 765 -21.25 6.16 33.04
C LYS A 765 -19.88 5.51 33.03
N LEU A 766 -19.18 5.54 31.90
CA LEU A 766 -17.82 5.02 31.78
C LEU A 766 -16.85 5.82 32.67
N GLU A 767 -16.91 7.15 32.60
CA GLU A 767 -16.10 8.06 33.40
C GLU A 767 -16.25 7.79 34.90
N LYS A 768 -17.48 7.68 35.41
CA LYS A 768 -17.75 7.36 36.83
C LYS A 768 -17.17 6.02 37.25
N LYS A 769 -17.15 5.02 36.36
CA LYS A 769 -16.55 3.71 36.65
C LYS A 769 -15.03 3.79 36.71
N ILE A 770 -14.42 4.53 35.79
CA ILE A 770 -12.98 4.81 35.79
C ILE A 770 -12.60 5.57 37.06
N GLU A 771 -13.27 6.68 37.37
CA GLU A 771 -13.05 7.48 38.58
C GLU A 771 -13.15 6.60 39.84
N LYS A 772 -14.22 5.80 39.95
CA LYS A 772 -14.37 4.89 41.07
C LYS A 772 -13.20 3.91 41.14
N GLY A 773 -12.85 3.25 40.04
CA GLY A 773 -11.76 2.26 40.03
C GLY A 773 -10.40 2.87 40.41
N ILE A 774 -10.07 4.05 39.88
CA ILE A 774 -8.82 4.77 40.19
C ILE A 774 -8.77 5.15 41.68
N LYS A 775 -9.88 5.61 42.26
CA LYS A 775 -9.98 5.93 43.70
C LYS A 775 -9.81 4.71 44.63
N HIS A 776 -9.87 3.49 44.09
CA HIS A 776 -9.67 2.24 44.85
C HIS A 776 -8.30 1.60 44.59
N LEU A 777 -7.38 2.29 43.89
CA LEU A 777 -5.98 1.84 43.82
C LEU A 777 -5.39 1.76 45.23
N SER A 778 -4.73 0.65 45.52
CA SER A 778 -4.28 0.30 46.87
C SER A 778 -2.77 0.43 47.04
N ASP A 779 -2.29 0.37 48.29
CA ASP A 779 -0.85 0.28 48.60
C ASP A 779 -0.18 -0.95 47.96
N SER A 780 -0.95 -2.02 47.71
CA SER A 780 -0.45 -3.21 47.00
C SER A 780 -0.22 -2.93 45.52
N ASP A 781 -1.06 -2.10 44.89
CA ASP A 781 -0.88 -1.65 43.52
C ASP A 781 0.34 -0.71 43.41
N ILE A 782 0.50 0.21 44.37
CA ILE A 782 1.69 1.07 44.47
C ILE A 782 2.95 0.21 44.55
N SER A 783 2.96 -0.79 45.43
CA SER A 783 4.11 -1.68 45.63
C SER A 783 4.42 -2.49 44.37
N TYR A 784 3.40 -3.02 43.69
CA TYR A 784 3.58 -3.81 42.46
C TYR A 784 4.20 -2.98 41.33
N VAL A 785 3.67 -1.79 41.07
CA VAL A 785 4.20 -0.91 40.01
C VAL A 785 5.60 -0.39 40.39
N SER A 786 5.83 -0.11 41.68
CA SER A 786 7.16 0.28 42.19
C SER A 786 8.20 -0.82 42.01
N GLU A 787 7.83 -2.09 42.20
CA GLU A 787 8.71 -3.24 41.95
C GLU A 787 9.09 -3.33 40.47
N ALA A 788 8.10 -3.22 39.58
CA ALA A 788 8.32 -3.24 38.13
C ALA A 788 9.29 -2.13 37.69
N ILE A 789 9.04 -0.89 38.12
CA ILE A 789 9.90 0.26 37.79
C ILE A 789 11.29 0.10 38.41
N SER A 790 11.40 -0.30 39.69
CA SER A 790 12.70 -0.50 40.36
C SER A 790 13.55 -1.53 39.63
N LYS A 791 12.93 -2.60 39.12
CA LYS A 791 13.61 -3.62 38.30
C LYS A 791 14.07 -3.04 36.96
N ARG A 792 13.23 -2.22 36.33
CA ARG A 792 13.53 -1.58 35.04
C ARG A 792 14.66 -0.55 35.12
N ILE A 793 14.82 0.16 36.24
CA ILE A 793 15.91 1.14 36.41
C ILE A 793 17.08 0.59 37.23
N SER A 794 17.11 -0.72 37.47
CA SER A 794 18.18 -1.33 38.26
C SER A 794 19.51 -1.19 37.53
N GLY A 795 20.54 -0.71 38.22
CA GLY A 795 21.87 -0.53 37.61
C GLY A 795 22.07 0.78 36.85
N THR A 796 21.04 1.63 36.72
CA THR A 796 21.12 2.92 36.01
C THR A 796 21.37 4.10 36.97
N ASP A 797 21.77 5.23 36.40
CA ASP A 797 22.06 6.52 37.04
C ASP A 797 21.87 7.68 36.02
N THR A 798 22.00 8.95 36.45
CA THR A 798 21.85 10.12 35.56
C THR A 798 22.74 10.01 34.32
N SER A 799 24.00 9.64 34.49
CA SER A 799 24.96 9.57 33.38
C SER A 799 24.63 8.44 32.39
N SER A 800 24.00 7.34 32.83
CA SER A 800 23.55 6.27 31.93
C SER A 800 22.42 6.73 31.01
N PHE A 801 21.51 7.56 31.51
CA PHE A 801 20.44 8.14 30.69
C PHE A 801 20.94 9.23 29.74
N ARG A 802 21.85 10.10 30.17
CA ARG A 802 22.50 11.07 29.27
C ARG A 802 23.23 10.38 28.11
N ILE A 803 23.99 9.32 28.41
CA ILE A 803 24.64 8.51 27.37
C ILE A 803 23.59 7.85 26.49
N ALA A 804 22.54 7.27 27.06
CA ALA A 804 21.51 6.58 26.30
C ALA A 804 20.78 7.51 25.31
N GLU A 805 20.31 8.67 25.76
CA GLU A 805 19.64 9.65 24.89
C GLU A 805 20.56 10.11 23.76
N ALA A 806 21.83 10.43 24.07
CA ALA A 806 22.82 10.81 23.07
C ALA A 806 23.09 9.69 22.06
N LEU A 807 23.21 8.44 22.52
CA LEU A 807 23.42 7.28 21.65
C LEU A 807 22.23 7.04 20.72
N VAL A 808 21.01 7.03 21.27
CA VAL A 808 19.79 6.84 20.48
C VAL A 808 19.68 7.92 19.41
N ASP A 809 19.89 9.20 19.75
CA ASP A 809 19.91 10.31 18.78
C ASP A 809 21.01 10.15 17.72
N ARG A 810 22.23 9.76 18.10
CA ARG A 810 23.35 9.61 17.15
C ARG A 810 23.20 8.43 16.20
N THR A 811 22.58 7.33 16.65
CA THR A 811 22.44 6.13 15.82
C THR A 811 21.57 6.37 14.60
N GLY A 812 20.65 7.35 14.68
CA GLY A 812 19.65 7.62 13.66
C GLY A 812 18.66 6.47 13.46
N LEU A 813 18.63 5.47 14.36
CA LEU A 813 17.69 4.34 14.35
C LEU A 813 16.34 4.74 14.96
N GLY A 814 15.35 3.84 14.90
CA GLY A 814 14.01 4.12 15.43
C GLY A 814 12.90 3.56 14.54
N LEU A 815 11.72 4.14 14.70
CA LEU A 815 10.56 3.90 13.85
C LEU A 815 10.60 4.86 12.65
N ASP A 816 10.47 4.29 11.46
CA ASP A 816 10.29 5.00 10.20
C ASP A 816 8.89 4.74 9.64
N TRP A 817 8.47 5.51 8.65
CA TRP A 817 7.10 5.46 8.12
C TRP A 817 7.05 5.33 6.60
N ARG A 818 6.25 4.38 6.11
CA ARG A 818 5.67 4.40 4.76
C ARG A 818 4.26 4.94 4.89
N LEU A 819 3.94 6.00 4.15
CA LEU A 819 2.65 6.64 4.14
C LEU A 819 1.86 6.08 2.96
N ASP A 820 1.06 5.06 3.25
CA ASP A 820 0.20 4.38 2.29
C ASP A 820 -0.83 5.34 1.70
N ALA A 821 -1.05 5.27 0.39
CA ALA A 821 -2.01 6.10 -0.32
C ALA A 821 -1.94 7.59 0.09
N CYS A 822 -0.72 8.14 0.16
CA CYS A 822 -0.40 9.40 0.84
C CYS A 822 -1.26 10.59 0.36
N LYS A 823 -1.58 10.66 -0.93
CA LYS A 823 -2.43 11.73 -1.49
C LYS A 823 -3.89 11.65 -0.99
N ASP A 824 -4.38 10.45 -0.72
CA ASP A 824 -5.81 10.21 -0.49
C ASP A 824 -6.26 10.65 0.89
N VAL A 825 -5.41 11.21 1.75
CA VAL A 825 -5.89 11.94 2.94
C VAL A 825 -6.85 13.07 2.55
N ILE A 826 -6.79 13.57 1.32
CA ILE A 826 -7.81 14.49 0.76
C ILE A 826 -8.68 13.75 -0.27
N ASP A 827 -9.90 14.23 -0.45
CA ASP A 827 -10.84 13.71 -1.44
C ASP A 827 -10.37 13.99 -2.88
N MET A 828 -9.72 12.99 -3.49
CA MET A 828 -9.23 13.07 -4.87
C MET A 828 -10.35 12.89 -5.90
N ASP A 829 -11.47 12.28 -5.52
CA ASP A 829 -12.64 12.16 -6.41
C ASP A 829 -13.31 13.51 -6.66
N ALA A 830 -13.19 14.45 -5.71
CA ALA A 830 -13.60 15.83 -5.94
C ALA A 830 -12.84 16.49 -7.11
N ILE A 831 -11.58 16.12 -7.38
CA ILE A 831 -10.85 16.62 -8.56
C ILE A 831 -11.38 15.94 -9.82
N ARG A 832 -11.51 14.61 -9.78
CA ARG A 832 -11.99 13.78 -10.91
C ARG A 832 -13.40 14.16 -11.36
N ASN A 833 -14.22 14.66 -10.44
CA ASN A 833 -15.60 15.10 -10.70
C ASN A 833 -15.71 16.59 -11.05
N GLU A 834 -14.59 17.31 -11.18
CA GLU A 834 -14.53 18.78 -11.40
C GLU A 834 -15.14 19.62 -10.27
N ASP A 835 -15.19 19.07 -9.05
CA ASP A 835 -15.74 19.74 -7.86
C ASP A 835 -14.72 20.65 -7.18
N ASN A 836 -13.44 20.29 -7.29
CA ASN A 836 -12.30 21.02 -6.74
C ASN A 836 -11.18 21.15 -7.78
N ALA A 837 -10.35 22.19 -7.63
CA ALA A 837 -9.11 22.33 -8.40
C ALA A 837 -7.95 21.53 -7.76
N PHE A 838 -7.04 21.03 -8.60
CA PHE A 838 -5.83 20.33 -8.15
C PHE A 838 -4.99 21.15 -7.15
N ASP A 839 -4.75 22.43 -7.43
CA ASP A 839 -3.89 23.29 -6.60
C ASP A 839 -4.36 23.36 -5.13
N ASP A 840 -5.67 23.52 -4.91
CA ASP A 840 -6.25 23.64 -3.57
C ASP A 840 -6.16 22.30 -2.80
N ASN A 841 -6.48 21.20 -3.48
CA ASN A 841 -6.43 19.87 -2.87
C ASN A 841 -5.00 19.44 -2.56
N TRP A 842 -4.07 19.69 -3.47
CA TRP A 842 -2.66 19.35 -3.27
C TRP A 842 -2.01 20.22 -2.18
N ASP A 843 -2.40 21.49 -2.06
CA ASP A 843 -2.01 22.35 -0.94
C ASP A 843 -2.51 21.82 0.42
N ALA A 844 -3.74 21.32 0.47
CA ALA A 844 -4.28 20.67 1.66
C ALA A 844 -3.51 19.38 2.02
N VAL A 845 -3.14 18.57 1.03
CA VAL A 845 -2.27 17.39 1.21
C VAL A 845 -0.92 17.81 1.81
N ILE A 846 -0.27 18.84 1.27
CA ILE A 846 1.03 19.34 1.77
C ILE A 846 0.91 19.83 3.22
N LYS A 847 -0.10 20.67 3.52
CA LYS A 847 -0.30 21.23 4.86
C LYS A 847 -0.54 20.16 5.93
N PHE A 848 -1.31 19.12 5.60
CA PHE A 848 -1.55 18.01 6.51
C PHE A 848 -0.26 17.23 6.80
N TRP A 849 0.45 16.82 5.74
CA TRP A 849 1.66 16.02 5.92
C TRP A 849 2.82 16.79 6.54
N GLU A 850 2.91 18.11 6.33
CA GLU A 850 3.84 18.98 7.07
C GLU A 850 3.63 18.85 8.59
N LYS A 851 2.38 18.96 9.07
CA LYS A 851 2.06 18.79 10.50
C LYS A 851 2.36 17.37 11.01
N PHE A 852 2.08 16.35 10.21
CA PHE A 852 2.40 14.96 10.57
C PHE A 852 3.91 14.74 10.71
N VAL A 853 4.70 15.19 9.73
CA VAL A 853 6.17 15.09 9.77
C VAL A 853 6.72 15.85 10.98
N GLN A 854 6.22 17.05 11.26
CA GLN A 854 6.60 17.81 12.46
C GLN A 854 6.32 17.02 13.75
N GLY A 855 5.15 16.40 13.85
CA GLY A 855 4.79 15.53 14.99
C GLY A 855 5.76 14.35 15.15
N VAL A 856 6.00 13.58 14.08
CA VAL A 856 6.93 12.44 14.10
C VAL A 856 8.36 12.89 14.46
N LYS A 857 8.84 13.98 13.86
CA LYS A 857 10.21 14.47 14.08
C LYS A 857 10.41 15.18 15.42
N GLN A 858 9.35 15.65 16.07
CA GLN A 858 9.40 16.10 17.45
C GLN A 858 9.83 14.95 18.38
N GLU A 859 9.36 13.73 18.10
CA GLU A 859 9.69 12.55 18.89
C GLU A 859 11.03 11.97 18.49
N ASN A 860 11.22 11.65 17.20
CA ASN A 860 12.49 11.19 16.64
C ASN A 860 12.90 12.06 15.45
N PRO A 861 13.82 13.01 15.66
CA PRO A 861 14.34 13.88 14.61
C PRO A 861 14.96 13.13 13.44
N ASN A 862 15.32 11.84 13.59
CA ASN A 862 16.00 11.05 12.55
C ASN A 862 15.11 10.11 11.74
N SER A 863 13.79 10.20 11.95
CA SER A 863 12.82 9.35 11.27
C SER A 863 12.89 9.52 9.75
N TYR A 864 12.93 8.39 9.04
CA TYR A 864 12.79 8.32 7.60
C TYR A 864 11.30 8.16 7.25
N LEU A 865 10.81 9.01 6.35
CA LEU A 865 9.40 8.98 5.91
C LEU A 865 9.33 8.87 4.41
N VAL A 866 8.41 8.04 3.93
CA VAL A 866 8.26 7.74 2.51
C VAL A 866 6.82 7.82 2.09
N ALA A 867 6.54 8.64 1.08
CA ALA A 867 5.20 8.74 0.52
C ALA A 867 4.99 7.73 -0.60
N GLU A 868 3.88 7.01 -0.54
CA GLU A 868 3.31 6.36 -1.73
C GLU A 868 2.35 7.31 -2.43
N ILE A 869 2.70 7.70 -3.65
CA ILE A 869 1.94 8.67 -4.45
C ILE A 869 1.74 8.09 -5.84
N THR A 870 0.49 8.10 -6.31
CA THR A 870 0.08 7.64 -7.65
C THR A 870 -0.78 8.72 -8.34
N ASP A 871 -1.02 8.56 -9.64
CA ASP A 871 -2.02 9.30 -10.44
C ASP A 871 -1.93 10.84 -10.47
N ILE A 872 -0.79 11.43 -10.12
CA ILE A 872 -0.63 12.90 -10.12
C ILE A 872 -0.81 13.49 -11.52
N GLU A 873 -0.25 12.84 -12.54
CA GLU A 873 -0.39 13.30 -13.93
C GLU A 873 -1.85 13.31 -14.41
N PRO A 874 -2.65 12.22 -14.26
CA PRO A 874 -4.08 12.26 -14.53
C PRO A 874 -4.82 13.36 -13.78
N LEU A 875 -4.57 13.52 -12.47
CA LEU A 875 -5.26 14.53 -11.65
C LEU A 875 -4.98 15.97 -12.11
N LEU A 876 -3.75 16.25 -12.55
CA LEU A 876 -3.41 17.54 -13.16
C LEU A 876 -4.16 17.76 -14.48
N GLN A 877 -4.34 16.73 -15.30
CA GLN A 877 -5.07 16.82 -16.58
C GLN A 877 -6.56 17.08 -16.37
N GLU A 878 -7.17 16.50 -15.34
CA GLU A 878 -8.58 16.75 -15.03
C GLU A 878 -8.84 18.24 -14.72
N THR A 879 -7.88 18.92 -14.06
CA THR A 879 -8.02 20.36 -13.75
C THR A 879 -7.59 21.27 -14.90
N TYR A 880 -6.49 20.97 -15.58
CA TYR A 880 -5.83 21.90 -16.51
C TYR A 880 -5.92 21.49 -17.99
N GLY A 881 -6.55 20.35 -18.28
CA GLY A 881 -6.66 19.77 -19.62
C GLY A 881 -5.39 19.03 -20.09
N SER A 882 -5.45 18.47 -21.29
CA SER A 882 -4.40 17.62 -21.88
C SER A 882 -3.03 18.31 -22.07
N ASN A 883 -2.97 19.63 -21.98
CA ASN A 883 -1.71 20.39 -22.04
C ASN A 883 -0.89 20.31 -20.74
N ALA A 884 -1.51 19.91 -19.62
CA ALA A 884 -0.81 19.61 -18.36
C ALA A 884 -0.14 18.23 -18.36
N TYR A 885 -0.12 17.56 -19.51
CA TYR A 885 0.66 16.36 -19.73
C TYR A 885 2.15 16.72 -19.63
N PRO A 886 2.94 16.12 -18.71
CA PRO A 886 4.39 16.35 -18.62
C PRO A 886 5.05 16.25 -19.99
N TYR A 887 4.50 15.36 -20.83
CA TYR A 887 4.58 15.06 -22.27
C TYR A 887 4.59 16.16 -23.36
N ASN A 888 3.91 17.29 -23.16
CA ASN A 888 3.38 18.09 -24.28
C ASN A 888 4.06 19.45 -24.52
N ASN A 889 5.39 19.54 -24.31
CA ASN A 889 6.21 20.77 -24.50
C ASN A 889 5.76 22.03 -23.73
N MET A 890 4.70 21.97 -22.91
CA MET A 890 4.15 23.07 -22.14
C MET A 890 3.85 22.63 -20.69
N THR A 891 4.88 22.32 -19.90
CA THR A 891 4.70 22.04 -18.46
C THR A 891 4.49 23.30 -17.63
N ASN A 892 4.74 24.48 -18.20
CA ASN A 892 4.45 25.77 -17.56
C ASN A 892 2.99 26.16 -17.83
N VAL A 893 2.06 25.54 -17.10
CA VAL A 893 0.63 25.85 -17.14
C VAL A 893 0.29 27.17 -16.44
N GLY A 894 1.29 27.85 -15.83
CA GLY A 894 1.13 29.15 -15.17
C GLY A 894 0.44 29.08 -13.81
N GLN A 895 0.43 27.90 -13.19
CA GLN A 895 -0.28 27.62 -11.94
C GLN A 895 0.71 27.34 -10.80
N LYS A 896 0.18 27.07 -9.60
CA LYS A 896 1.01 26.82 -8.41
C LYS A 896 1.86 25.57 -8.57
N PHE A 897 1.36 24.52 -9.23
CA PHE A 897 2.11 23.28 -9.52
C PHE A 897 2.25 23.03 -11.03
N ASN A 898 3.46 23.23 -11.57
CA ASN A 898 3.72 23.19 -13.02
C ASN A 898 4.17 21.80 -13.51
N GLY A 899 3.24 20.85 -13.52
CA GLY A 899 3.46 19.46 -13.93
C GLY A 899 4.11 18.58 -12.85
N GLU A 900 4.09 17.26 -13.06
CA GLU A 900 4.52 16.25 -12.07
C GLU A 900 5.88 16.55 -11.40
N PRO A 901 6.96 16.91 -12.14
CA PRO A 901 8.26 17.15 -11.49
C PRO A 901 8.20 18.26 -10.45
N ASP A 902 7.59 19.41 -10.77
CA ASP A 902 7.47 20.57 -9.88
C ASP A 902 6.54 20.27 -8.69
N THR A 903 5.41 19.59 -8.95
CA THR A 903 4.46 19.13 -7.92
C THR A 903 5.17 18.33 -6.83
N PHE A 904 5.98 17.34 -7.21
CA PHE A 904 6.69 16.48 -6.26
C PHE A 904 7.86 17.20 -5.57
N VAL A 905 8.62 18.06 -6.27
CA VAL A 905 9.70 18.83 -5.61
C VAL A 905 9.13 19.72 -4.51
N LYS A 906 8.05 20.45 -4.81
CA LYS A 906 7.36 21.30 -3.84
C LYS A 906 6.80 20.46 -2.69
N PHE A 907 6.17 19.33 -3.00
CA PHE A 907 5.68 18.41 -1.97
C PHE A 907 6.78 17.98 -0.98
N PHE A 908 7.91 17.45 -1.43
CA PHE A 908 8.96 16.99 -0.50
C PHE A 908 9.66 18.14 0.23
N ASN A 909 9.90 19.27 -0.45
CA ASN A 909 10.55 20.42 0.16
C ASN A 909 9.70 21.03 1.28
N GLU A 910 8.38 21.09 1.09
CA GLU A 910 7.47 21.73 2.03
C GLU A 910 6.99 20.78 3.14
N THR A 911 6.77 19.50 2.85
CA THR A 911 6.36 18.52 3.88
C THR A 911 7.52 18.06 4.76
N GLY A 912 8.74 17.98 4.21
CA GLY A 912 9.86 17.34 4.89
C GLY A 912 9.83 15.81 4.87
N ILE A 913 8.98 15.19 4.04
CA ILE A 913 9.04 13.75 3.73
C ILE A 913 10.36 13.44 3.00
N THR A 914 10.99 12.31 3.34
CA THR A 914 12.34 12.00 2.85
C THR A 914 12.34 11.56 1.39
N SER A 915 11.46 10.65 0.98
CA SER A 915 11.41 10.14 -0.40
C SER A 915 10.03 9.63 -0.81
N GLU A 916 9.91 9.08 -2.03
CA GLU A 916 8.73 8.35 -2.48
C GLU A 916 9.00 6.85 -2.66
N ALA A 917 7.93 6.06 -2.73
CA ALA A 917 7.97 4.71 -3.27
C ALA A 917 8.06 4.80 -4.80
N ALA A 918 9.25 4.60 -5.36
CA ALA A 918 9.58 4.95 -6.75
C ALA A 918 9.07 3.94 -7.80
N TYR A 919 7.81 3.49 -7.67
CA TYR A 919 7.18 2.53 -8.57
C TYR A 919 7.15 3.04 -10.01
N SER A 920 6.75 4.30 -10.24
CA SER A 920 6.68 4.89 -11.58
C SER A 920 8.03 4.84 -12.33
N TYR A 921 9.15 4.96 -11.62
CA TYR A 921 10.48 4.97 -12.22
C TYR A 921 11.03 3.56 -12.46
N PHE A 922 11.06 2.73 -11.42
CA PHE A 922 11.77 1.44 -11.48
C PHE A 922 10.87 0.26 -11.81
N PHE A 923 9.58 0.34 -11.48
CA PHE A 923 8.60 -0.69 -11.81
C PHE A 923 7.94 -0.41 -13.16
N THR A 924 7.60 0.84 -13.47
CA THR A 924 6.97 1.17 -14.75
C THR A 924 8.03 1.51 -15.81
N ASP A 925 8.69 2.67 -15.72
CA ASP A 925 9.53 3.17 -16.83
C ASP A 925 10.74 2.29 -17.13
N LEU A 926 11.48 1.85 -16.11
CA LEU A 926 12.65 0.98 -16.31
C LEU A 926 12.25 -0.32 -17.00
N LEU A 927 11.13 -0.93 -16.60
CA LEU A 927 10.67 -2.20 -17.15
C LEU A 927 10.13 -2.06 -18.57
N THR A 928 9.57 -0.90 -18.93
CA THR A 928 9.10 -0.66 -20.30
C THR A 928 10.20 -0.68 -21.37
N ASN A 929 11.48 -0.68 -20.96
CA ASN A 929 12.62 -0.94 -21.87
C ASN A 929 12.80 -2.42 -22.23
N PHE A 930 12.17 -3.33 -21.48
CA PHE A 930 12.36 -4.78 -21.62
C PHE A 930 11.07 -5.51 -22.00
N ALA A 931 9.90 -4.95 -21.68
CA ALA A 931 8.59 -5.54 -21.95
C ALA A 931 7.52 -4.45 -22.07
N PRO A 932 6.33 -4.74 -22.64
CA PRO A 932 5.18 -3.85 -22.51
C PRO A 932 4.86 -3.58 -21.04
N SER A 933 4.22 -2.43 -20.75
CA SER A 933 3.82 -2.07 -19.38
C SER A 933 3.02 -3.20 -18.72
N PHE A 934 3.38 -3.57 -17.48
CA PHE A 934 2.67 -4.64 -16.78
C PHE A 934 1.26 -4.24 -16.36
N ASP A 935 1.02 -2.95 -16.17
CA ASP A 935 -0.27 -2.43 -15.72
C ASP A 935 -1.28 -2.31 -16.87
N THR A 936 -0.81 -2.03 -18.10
CA THR A 936 -1.69 -1.66 -19.24
C THR A 936 -1.44 -2.49 -20.51
N GLY A 937 -0.35 -3.23 -20.58
CA GLY A 937 0.09 -3.95 -21.78
C GLY A 937 0.50 -3.05 -22.94
N THR A 938 0.64 -1.73 -22.73
CA THR A 938 0.97 -0.80 -23.81
C THR A 938 2.47 -0.73 -24.09
N THR A 939 2.81 -0.62 -25.37
CA THR A 939 4.18 -0.38 -25.88
C THR A 939 4.43 1.08 -26.22
N ASP A 940 3.41 1.94 -26.14
CA ASP A 940 3.48 3.39 -26.45
C ASP A 940 4.60 4.11 -25.67
N ASN A 941 5.07 3.50 -24.57
CA ASN A 941 6.15 4.01 -23.74
C ASN A 941 7.56 3.48 -24.10
N SER A 942 7.68 2.48 -24.99
CA SER A 942 8.91 1.69 -25.23
C SER A 942 9.77 2.15 -26.41
N GLU A 943 9.25 2.94 -27.35
CA GLU A 943 10.01 3.34 -28.55
C GLU A 943 11.16 4.33 -28.25
N ASN A 944 11.18 4.93 -27.05
CA ASN A 944 12.23 5.84 -26.59
C ASN A 944 12.97 5.26 -25.38
N HIS A 945 14.00 4.43 -25.60
CA HIS A 945 14.96 4.01 -24.55
C HIS A 945 15.53 5.20 -23.74
N ASP A 946 15.51 6.39 -24.33
CA ASP A 946 15.94 7.63 -23.69
C ASP A 946 14.95 8.17 -22.63
N ARG A 947 13.72 7.64 -22.50
CA ARG A 947 12.71 8.14 -21.54
C ARG A 947 13.05 7.84 -20.08
N PHE A 948 13.42 6.59 -19.74
CA PHE A 948 13.86 6.27 -18.37
C PHE A 948 15.09 7.09 -18.01
N LYS A 949 16.07 7.14 -18.91
CA LYS A 949 17.29 7.93 -18.74
C LYS A 949 16.94 9.41 -18.50
N ALA A 950 16.07 9.98 -19.33
CA ALA A 950 15.57 11.34 -19.16
C ALA A 950 14.92 11.52 -17.77
N ARG A 951 13.85 10.78 -17.45
CA ARG A 951 13.17 10.93 -16.15
C ARG A 951 14.11 10.74 -14.97
N PHE A 952 15.05 9.81 -15.06
CA PHE A 952 16.07 9.62 -14.03
C PHE A 952 17.06 10.80 -13.94
N GLU A 953 17.53 11.34 -15.07
CA GLU A 953 18.36 12.55 -15.09
C GLU A 953 17.61 13.76 -14.51
N LEU A 954 16.33 13.92 -14.84
CA LEU A 954 15.49 14.97 -14.29
C LEU A 954 15.29 14.79 -12.78
N LEU A 955 15.06 13.56 -12.33
CA LEU A 955 14.97 13.21 -10.90
C LEU A 955 16.24 13.65 -10.16
N MET A 956 17.42 13.35 -10.73
CA MET A 956 18.73 13.74 -10.17
C MET A 956 18.95 15.27 -10.09
N GLN A 957 18.16 16.06 -10.81
CA GLN A 957 18.27 17.53 -10.89
C GLN A 957 17.13 18.25 -10.17
N THR A 958 16.08 17.55 -9.80
CA THR A 958 14.88 18.12 -9.18
C THR A 958 14.71 17.67 -7.75
N ARG A 959 15.21 16.49 -7.37
CA ARG A 959 15.10 15.96 -6.01
C ARG A 959 16.32 16.26 -5.17
N SER A 960 16.11 16.38 -3.86
CA SER A 960 17.19 16.61 -2.89
C SER A 960 18.15 15.42 -2.85
N VAL A 961 19.37 15.66 -2.38
CA VAL A 961 20.37 14.58 -2.29
C VAL A 961 19.92 13.51 -1.30
N ASP A 962 19.26 13.91 -0.21
CA ASP A 962 18.73 12.96 0.77
C ASP A 962 17.57 12.13 0.22
N TYR A 963 16.71 12.72 -0.60
CA TYR A 963 15.70 11.96 -1.33
C TYR A 963 16.35 10.87 -2.19
N LEU A 964 17.38 11.23 -2.97
CA LEU A 964 17.98 10.30 -3.94
C LEU A 964 18.71 9.14 -3.27
N ARG A 965 19.35 9.40 -2.12
CA ARG A 965 20.04 8.36 -1.34
C ARG A 965 19.10 7.38 -0.65
N ASN A 966 17.88 7.82 -0.35
CA ASN A 966 16.89 7.04 0.37
C ASN A 966 15.71 6.60 -0.52
N LEU A 967 15.84 6.72 -1.84
CA LEU A 967 14.82 6.26 -2.77
C LEU A 967 14.74 4.73 -2.77
N TYR A 968 13.54 4.15 -2.66
CA TYR A 968 13.34 2.70 -2.73
C TYR A 968 12.25 2.29 -3.72
N THR A 969 12.30 1.02 -4.11
CA THR A 969 11.22 0.30 -4.78
C THR A 969 11.30 -1.17 -4.38
N PHE A 970 10.19 -1.90 -4.45
CA PHE A 970 10.18 -3.35 -4.29
C PHE A 970 9.89 -4.02 -5.64
N MET A 971 10.64 -5.09 -5.95
CA MET A 971 10.43 -5.89 -7.17
C MET A 971 9.13 -6.72 -7.14
N GLY A 972 8.50 -6.81 -5.95
CA GLY A 972 7.17 -7.34 -5.74
C GLY A 972 6.60 -6.74 -4.46
N ASN A 973 5.34 -6.34 -4.50
CA ASN A 973 4.58 -5.85 -3.36
C ASN A 973 3.15 -6.42 -3.44
N HIS A 974 2.21 -5.86 -2.68
CA HIS A 974 0.82 -6.28 -2.70
C HIS A 974 -0.02 -5.58 -3.80
N ASP A 975 0.44 -4.45 -4.35
CA ASP A 975 -0.26 -3.61 -5.34
C ASP A 975 0.12 -3.87 -6.81
N LYS A 976 1.26 -4.52 -7.04
CA LYS A 976 1.89 -4.68 -8.35
C LYS A 976 2.15 -6.15 -8.66
N PRO A 977 2.00 -6.56 -9.94
CA PRO A 977 2.28 -7.93 -10.34
C PRO A 977 3.76 -8.27 -10.07
N ARG A 978 4.05 -9.53 -9.79
CA ARG A 978 5.43 -9.99 -9.60
C ARG A 978 6.21 -9.82 -10.90
N MET A 979 7.30 -9.06 -10.85
CA MET A 979 8.06 -8.66 -12.04
C MET A 979 8.43 -9.81 -12.97
N ILE A 980 8.89 -10.95 -12.43
CA ILE A 980 9.27 -12.12 -13.22
C ILE A 980 8.11 -12.72 -14.03
N HIS A 981 6.87 -12.62 -13.54
CA HIS A 981 5.70 -13.10 -14.28
C HIS A 981 5.35 -12.13 -15.41
N GLY A 982 5.41 -10.82 -15.13
CA GLY A 982 5.19 -9.78 -16.15
C GLY A 982 6.24 -9.80 -17.27
N LEU A 983 7.49 -10.15 -16.97
CA LEU A 983 8.55 -10.29 -17.98
C LEU A 983 8.39 -11.55 -18.84
N ALA A 984 7.78 -12.61 -18.30
CA ALA A 984 7.63 -13.88 -19.00
C ALA A 984 6.41 -13.91 -19.93
N VAL A 985 5.30 -13.27 -19.50
CA VAL A 985 4.05 -13.26 -20.25
C VAL A 985 4.02 -12.07 -21.22
N ASP A 986 3.48 -12.27 -22.43
CA ASP A 986 3.20 -11.15 -23.33
C ASP A 986 2.10 -10.26 -22.72
N MET A 987 2.52 -9.18 -22.06
CA MET A 987 1.60 -8.28 -21.36
C MET A 987 0.71 -7.48 -22.32
N SER A 988 1.13 -7.29 -23.58
CA SER A 988 0.29 -6.67 -24.60
C SER A 988 -0.90 -7.56 -24.95
N MET A 989 -0.66 -8.86 -25.12
CA MET A 989 -1.75 -9.83 -25.28
C MET A 989 -2.56 -10.01 -23.99
N PHE A 990 -1.91 -10.05 -22.83
CA PHE A 990 -2.58 -10.27 -21.54
C PHE A 990 -3.68 -9.24 -21.25
N HIS A 991 -3.42 -7.97 -21.62
CA HIS A 991 -4.36 -6.86 -21.45
C HIS A 991 -5.20 -6.55 -22.70
N ALA A 992 -5.08 -7.33 -23.77
CA ALA A 992 -5.83 -7.11 -25.00
C ALA A 992 -7.33 -7.35 -24.80
N ASN A 993 -8.15 -6.51 -25.44
CA ASN A 993 -9.53 -6.87 -25.72
C ASN A 993 -9.54 -7.80 -26.95
N ILE A 994 -9.64 -9.12 -26.74
CA ILE A 994 -9.57 -10.10 -27.82
C ILE A 994 -10.69 -9.94 -28.86
N LEU A 995 -11.81 -9.32 -28.50
CA LEU A 995 -12.90 -9.02 -29.44
C LEU A 995 -12.79 -7.61 -30.05
N GLY A 996 -11.81 -6.82 -29.61
CA GLY A 996 -11.54 -5.48 -30.09
C GLY A 996 -10.96 -5.50 -31.51
N SER A 997 -11.27 -4.47 -32.30
CA SER A 997 -10.78 -4.33 -33.68
C SER A 997 -9.36 -3.76 -33.78
N ASP A 998 -8.68 -3.50 -32.65
CA ASP A 998 -7.31 -3.01 -32.63
C ASP A 998 -6.28 -4.12 -32.95
N GLU A 999 -5.04 -3.70 -33.25
CA GLU A 999 -3.96 -4.62 -33.60
C GLU A 999 -3.62 -5.60 -32.47
N ARG A 1000 -3.79 -5.19 -31.20
CA ARG A 1000 -3.54 -6.07 -30.04
C ARG A 1000 -4.58 -7.18 -29.98
N GLY A 1001 -5.86 -6.87 -30.21
CA GLY A 1001 -6.94 -7.83 -30.34
C GLY A 1001 -6.65 -8.82 -31.47
N HIS A 1002 -6.26 -8.32 -32.65
CA HIS A 1002 -5.92 -9.17 -33.81
C HIS A 1002 -4.76 -10.14 -33.52
N LYS A 1003 -3.62 -9.65 -33.03
CA LYS A 1003 -2.46 -10.51 -32.66
C LYS A 1003 -2.84 -11.55 -31.61
N THR A 1004 -3.70 -11.17 -30.66
CA THR A 1004 -4.18 -12.09 -29.64
C THR A 1004 -5.08 -13.18 -30.22
N ARG A 1005 -5.92 -12.87 -31.22
CA ARG A 1005 -6.69 -13.87 -31.97
C ARG A 1005 -5.81 -14.80 -32.79
N GLU A 1006 -4.74 -14.29 -33.42
CA GLU A 1006 -3.74 -15.13 -34.12
C GLU A 1006 -3.07 -16.13 -33.17
N ALA A 1007 -2.63 -15.67 -32.00
CA ALA A 1007 -2.08 -16.56 -30.98
C ALA A 1007 -3.14 -17.55 -30.45
N ALA A 1008 -4.39 -17.11 -30.31
CA ALA A 1008 -5.48 -17.97 -29.86
C ALA A 1008 -5.75 -19.13 -30.84
N ILE A 1009 -5.83 -18.88 -32.16
CA ILE A 1009 -6.04 -19.96 -33.14
C ILE A 1009 -4.85 -20.90 -33.23
N GLU A 1010 -3.63 -20.41 -32.98
CA GLU A 1010 -2.44 -21.26 -32.89
C GLU A 1010 -2.55 -22.24 -31.72
N VAL A 1011 -2.87 -21.71 -30.53
CA VAL A 1011 -3.09 -22.54 -29.35
C VAL A 1011 -4.26 -23.50 -29.59
N LEU A 1012 -5.46 -23.00 -29.90
CA LEU A 1012 -6.70 -23.79 -30.04
C LEU A 1012 -6.59 -24.92 -31.07
N SER A 1013 -5.82 -24.72 -32.14
CA SER A 1013 -5.57 -25.76 -33.15
C SER A 1013 -4.51 -26.79 -32.74
N GLY A 1014 -3.71 -26.50 -31.71
CA GLY A 1014 -2.57 -27.32 -31.31
C GLY A 1014 -1.38 -27.22 -32.26
N ALA A 1015 -1.32 -26.16 -33.07
CA ALA A 1015 -0.26 -25.91 -34.03
C ALA A 1015 1.06 -25.54 -33.33
N LYS A 1016 2.19 -26.02 -33.85
CA LYS A 1016 3.52 -25.71 -33.28
C LYS A 1016 4.05 -24.35 -33.70
N THR A 1017 3.59 -23.87 -34.85
CA THR A 1017 3.96 -22.59 -35.44
C THR A 1017 2.75 -21.97 -36.12
N ALA A 1018 2.76 -20.66 -36.35
CA ALA A 1018 1.74 -19.95 -37.13
C ALA A 1018 1.51 -20.55 -38.54
N ALA A 1019 2.53 -21.17 -39.15
CA ALA A 1019 2.42 -21.81 -40.45
C ALA A 1019 1.67 -23.16 -40.40
N ASP A 1020 1.69 -23.85 -39.25
CA ASP A 1020 0.99 -25.12 -39.02
C ASP A 1020 -0.50 -24.92 -38.71
N VAL A 1021 -0.93 -23.67 -38.43
CA VAL A 1021 -2.33 -23.34 -38.20
C VAL A 1021 -3.12 -23.55 -39.50
N PRO A 1022 -4.28 -24.24 -39.44
CA PRO A 1022 -5.16 -24.40 -40.60
C PRO A 1022 -5.44 -23.05 -41.29
N ILE A 1023 -5.24 -23.01 -42.61
CA ILE A 1023 -5.30 -21.76 -43.38
C ILE A 1023 -6.69 -21.13 -43.34
N GLU A 1024 -7.75 -21.92 -43.22
CA GLU A 1024 -9.12 -21.48 -42.96
C GLU A 1024 -9.29 -20.68 -41.66
N LEU A 1025 -8.57 -21.04 -40.59
CA LEU A 1025 -8.60 -20.29 -39.33
C LEU A 1025 -7.78 -19.00 -39.45
N ARG A 1026 -6.62 -19.04 -40.11
CA ARG A 1026 -5.77 -17.86 -40.32
C ARG A 1026 -6.47 -16.80 -41.16
N LEU A 1027 -7.14 -17.19 -42.23
CA LEU A 1027 -7.90 -16.25 -43.06
C LEU A 1027 -9.15 -15.74 -42.34
N ASN A 1028 -9.73 -16.50 -41.39
CA ASN A 1028 -10.93 -16.10 -40.65
C ASN A 1028 -10.65 -15.63 -39.21
N VAL A 1029 -9.42 -15.24 -38.91
CA VAL A 1029 -8.96 -14.94 -37.54
C VAL A 1029 -9.70 -13.76 -36.90
N ASP A 1030 -10.36 -12.91 -37.69
CA ASP A 1030 -11.17 -11.79 -37.20
C ASP A 1030 -12.65 -12.15 -36.99
N ASN A 1031 -13.01 -13.43 -37.07
CA ASN A 1031 -14.33 -13.88 -36.67
C ASN A 1031 -14.45 -13.93 -35.14
N ASN A 1032 -15.02 -12.88 -34.55
CA ASN A 1032 -15.23 -12.77 -33.10
C ASN A 1032 -16.05 -13.92 -32.50
N ASP A 1033 -16.90 -14.60 -33.28
CA ASP A 1033 -17.67 -15.75 -32.79
C ASP A 1033 -16.77 -16.92 -32.35
N TYR A 1034 -15.53 -16.99 -32.86
CA TYR A 1034 -14.56 -18.01 -32.46
C TYR A 1034 -14.02 -17.81 -31.04
N PHE A 1035 -14.12 -16.58 -30.51
CA PHE A 1035 -13.42 -16.18 -29.28
C PHE A 1035 -14.35 -15.71 -28.16
N LEU A 1036 -15.68 -15.93 -28.27
CA LEU A 1036 -16.67 -15.46 -27.29
C LEU A 1036 -16.42 -15.96 -25.86
N THR A 1037 -15.78 -17.13 -25.72
CA THR A 1037 -15.41 -17.75 -24.43
C THR A 1037 -13.91 -17.74 -24.18
N THR A 1038 -13.13 -17.18 -25.11
CA THR A 1038 -11.67 -17.13 -25.03
C THR A 1038 -11.22 -15.91 -24.21
N SER A 1039 -10.31 -16.14 -23.27
CA SER A 1039 -9.72 -15.07 -22.45
C SER A 1039 -8.34 -14.67 -22.98
N ALA A 1040 -8.11 -13.38 -23.23
CA ALA A 1040 -6.81 -12.87 -23.65
C ALA A 1040 -5.68 -13.24 -22.66
N ARG A 1041 -5.99 -13.26 -21.36
CA ARG A 1041 -5.06 -13.70 -20.29
C ARG A 1041 -4.71 -15.19 -20.40
N ALA A 1042 -5.71 -16.01 -20.72
CA ALA A 1042 -5.51 -17.45 -20.93
C ALA A 1042 -4.69 -17.71 -22.19
N VAL A 1043 -4.93 -16.97 -23.27
CA VAL A 1043 -4.16 -17.06 -24.52
C VAL A 1043 -2.70 -16.69 -24.27
N ALA A 1044 -2.41 -15.55 -23.64
CA ALA A 1044 -1.05 -15.10 -23.37
C ALA A 1044 -0.25 -16.12 -22.54
N THR A 1045 -0.87 -16.69 -21.51
CA THR A 1045 -0.25 -17.72 -20.68
C THR A 1045 -0.08 -19.04 -21.44
N SER A 1046 -1.11 -19.48 -22.17
CA SER A 1046 -1.09 -20.76 -22.88
C SER A 1046 -0.12 -20.75 -24.04
N LYS A 1047 0.01 -19.64 -24.77
CA LYS A 1047 0.97 -19.48 -25.86
C LYS A 1047 2.41 -19.61 -25.35
N LEU A 1048 2.76 -18.86 -24.30
CA LEU A 1048 4.07 -18.96 -23.65
C LEU A 1048 4.42 -20.42 -23.27
N LEU A 1049 3.49 -21.10 -22.60
CA LEU A 1049 3.72 -22.46 -22.13
C LEU A 1049 3.80 -23.47 -23.28
N MET A 1050 2.96 -23.30 -24.30
CA MET A 1050 2.96 -24.15 -25.48
C MET A 1050 4.30 -24.04 -26.22
N ASP A 1051 4.87 -22.84 -26.32
CA ASP A 1051 6.19 -22.62 -26.93
C ASP A 1051 7.29 -23.34 -26.13
N VAL A 1052 7.31 -23.18 -24.79
CA VAL A 1052 8.25 -23.89 -23.91
C VAL A 1052 8.11 -25.42 -24.05
N ILE A 1053 6.88 -25.95 -24.09
CA ILE A 1053 6.62 -27.39 -24.24
C ILE A 1053 7.10 -27.90 -25.61
N ASN A 1054 6.92 -27.11 -26.67
CA ASN A 1054 7.32 -27.48 -28.02
C ASN A 1054 8.85 -27.53 -28.18
N GLU A 1055 9.58 -26.66 -27.48
CA GLU A 1055 11.05 -26.61 -27.49
C GLU A 1055 11.69 -27.69 -26.59
N GLU A 1056 10.99 -28.13 -25.55
CA GLU A 1056 11.52 -29.07 -24.58
C GLU A 1056 11.74 -30.48 -25.16
N LYS A 1057 12.92 -31.07 -24.90
CA LYS A 1057 13.32 -32.38 -25.45
C LYS A 1057 13.23 -33.52 -24.43
N SER A 1058 13.13 -33.22 -23.14
CA SER A 1058 13.13 -34.21 -22.04
C SER A 1058 11.77 -34.79 -21.69
N ILE A 1059 10.67 -34.18 -22.16
CA ILE A 1059 9.30 -34.65 -21.95
C ILE A 1059 8.84 -35.54 -23.12
N SER A 1060 8.05 -36.58 -22.81
CA SER A 1060 7.55 -37.51 -23.83
C SER A 1060 6.53 -36.82 -24.75
N GLU A 1061 6.45 -37.24 -26.01
CA GLU A 1061 5.46 -36.67 -26.96
C GLU A 1061 4.00 -36.93 -26.50
N GLU A 1062 3.75 -38.00 -25.74
CA GLU A 1062 2.44 -38.26 -25.14
C GLU A 1062 2.11 -37.23 -24.06
N ASP A 1063 3.07 -36.90 -23.20
CA ASP A 1063 2.88 -35.88 -22.16
C ASP A 1063 2.80 -34.47 -22.76
N LYS A 1064 3.59 -34.16 -23.79
CA LYS A 1064 3.44 -32.90 -24.55
C LYS A 1064 2.03 -32.74 -25.08
N LYS A 1065 1.49 -33.79 -25.70
CA LYS A 1065 0.13 -33.77 -26.22
C LYS A 1065 -0.89 -33.51 -25.10
N ARG A 1066 -0.77 -34.18 -23.96
CA ARG A 1066 -1.67 -33.96 -22.81
C ARG A 1066 -1.57 -32.54 -22.25
N LEU A 1067 -0.37 -31.98 -22.19
CA LEU A 1067 -0.16 -30.59 -21.74
C LEU A 1067 -0.77 -29.61 -22.74
N ILE A 1068 -0.54 -29.80 -24.05
CA ILE A 1068 -1.14 -28.96 -25.10
C ILE A 1068 -2.67 -29.06 -25.07
N ASP A 1069 -3.23 -30.26 -24.92
CA ASP A 1069 -4.69 -30.46 -24.77
C ASP A 1069 -5.24 -29.64 -23.58
N ALA A 1070 -4.54 -29.65 -22.44
CA ALA A 1070 -4.91 -28.85 -21.27
C ALA A 1070 -4.83 -27.33 -21.51
N LEU A 1071 -3.80 -26.85 -22.22
CA LEU A 1071 -3.66 -25.44 -22.59
C LEU A 1071 -4.77 -24.98 -23.55
N ILE A 1072 -5.23 -25.88 -24.42
CA ILE A 1072 -6.34 -25.62 -25.33
C ILE A 1072 -7.65 -25.51 -24.56
N ASP A 1073 -7.90 -26.42 -23.63
CA ASP A 1073 -9.06 -26.36 -22.75
C ASP A 1073 -9.07 -25.09 -21.89
N LEU A 1074 -7.90 -24.67 -21.40
CA LEU A 1074 -7.74 -23.41 -20.67
C LEU A 1074 -8.08 -22.21 -21.56
N THR A 1075 -7.54 -22.17 -22.78
CA THR A 1075 -7.75 -21.07 -23.73
C THR A 1075 -9.21 -20.96 -24.17
N ASN A 1076 -9.88 -22.09 -24.37
CA ASN A 1076 -11.26 -22.16 -24.84
C ASN A 1076 -12.32 -21.94 -23.73
N GLY A 1077 -11.91 -21.65 -22.49
CA GLY A 1077 -12.85 -21.46 -21.39
C GLY A 1077 -13.54 -22.74 -20.89
N ASN A 1078 -13.09 -23.93 -21.32
CA ASN A 1078 -13.71 -25.21 -20.95
C ASN A 1078 -13.71 -25.46 -19.42
N TYR A 1079 -12.77 -24.84 -18.70
CA TYR A 1079 -12.68 -24.88 -17.24
C TYR A 1079 -13.84 -24.19 -16.51
N LEU A 1080 -14.59 -23.31 -17.18
CA LEU A 1080 -15.79 -22.64 -16.65
C LEU A 1080 -17.07 -23.47 -16.84
N GLY A 1081 -17.00 -24.59 -17.57
CA GLY A 1081 -18.19 -25.35 -17.97
C GLY A 1081 -19.02 -24.68 -19.08
N GLU A 1082 -18.50 -23.61 -19.69
CA GLU A 1082 -19.19 -22.75 -20.66
C GLU A 1082 -18.57 -22.80 -22.08
N GLY A 1083 -17.54 -23.60 -22.31
CA GLY A 1083 -16.81 -23.60 -23.59
C GLY A 1083 -17.68 -23.94 -24.80
N VAL A 1084 -17.56 -23.15 -25.87
CA VAL A 1084 -18.25 -23.39 -27.15
C VAL A 1084 -17.19 -23.77 -28.18
N THR A 1085 -17.17 -25.02 -28.62
CA THR A 1085 -16.27 -25.45 -29.71
C THR A 1085 -16.94 -25.46 -31.08
N ASP A 1086 -18.27 -25.33 -31.12
CA ASP A 1086 -19.06 -25.39 -32.34
C ASP A 1086 -19.02 -24.09 -33.18
N SER A 1087 -18.38 -23.01 -32.70
CA SER A 1087 -18.26 -21.75 -33.46
C SER A 1087 -17.14 -21.78 -34.50
N MET A 1088 -16.01 -22.45 -34.25
CA MET A 1088 -14.91 -22.56 -35.21
C MET A 1088 -15.24 -23.52 -36.36
N GLN A 1089 -15.06 -23.10 -37.61
CA GLN A 1089 -15.38 -23.91 -38.79
C GLN A 1089 -14.11 -24.39 -39.49
N LYS A 1090 -14.10 -25.68 -39.88
CA LYS A 1090 -13.07 -26.30 -40.70
C LYS A 1090 -13.65 -26.75 -42.04
N ILE A 1091 -12.85 -26.71 -43.10
CA ILE A 1091 -13.25 -27.18 -44.43
C ILE A 1091 -12.80 -28.64 -44.63
N LYS A 1092 -13.73 -29.52 -45.05
CA LYS A 1092 -13.47 -30.95 -45.34
C LYS A 1092 -12.81 -31.22 -46.69
N ILE A 1093 -12.84 -30.23 -47.57
CA ILE A 1093 -12.30 -30.34 -48.92
C ILE A 1093 -10.77 -30.32 -48.82
N LYS A 1094 -10.14 -31.46 -49.16
CA LYS A 1094 -8.68 -31.64 -49.06
C LYS A 1094 -7.91 -30.58 -49.85
N GLU A 1095 -8.40 -30.21 -51.03
CA GLU A 1095 -7.76 -29.21 -51.88
C GLU A 1095 -7.88 -27.78 -51.31
N LEU A 1096 -8.74 -27.56 -50.33
CA LEU A 1096 -8.87 -26.28 -49.63
C LEU A 1096 -8.19 -26.26 -48.26
N SER A 1097 -7.79 -27.42 -47.73
CA SER A 1097 -7.36 -27.54 -46.33
C SER A 1097 -5.91 -27.09 -46.06
N SER A 1098 -5.17 -26.66 -47.07
CA SER A 1098 -3.79 -26.14 -46.92
C SER A 1098 -3.34 -25.36 -48.16
N LEU A 1099 -2.36 -24.48 -48.00
CA LEU A 1099 -1.74 -23.74 -49.10
C LEU A 1099 -1.15 -24.68 -50.17
N GLN A 1100 -0.49 -25.77 -49.74
CA GLN A 1100 0.09 -26.77 -50.63
C GLN A 1100 -0.99 -27.45 -51.49
N ALA A 1101 -2.03 -27.99 -50.86
CA ALA A 1101 -3.08 -28.72 -51.58
C ALA A 1101 -3.87 -27.81 -52.53
N ALA A 1102 -4.11 -26.56 -52.13
CA ALA A 1102 -4.76 -25.56 -52.98
C ALA A 1102 -3.90 -25.22 -54.20
N PHE A 1103 -2.61 -24.98 -54.01
CA PHE A 1103 -1.71 -24.64 -55.11
C PHE A 1103 -1.50 -25.81 -56.08
N GLU A 1104 -1.38 -27.04 -55.57
CA GLU A 1104 -1.31 -28.25 -56.41
C GLU A 1104 -2.58 -28.43 -57.27
N GLU A 1105 -3.76 -28.16 -56.71
CA GLU A 1105 -5.01 -28.23 -57.48
C GLU A 1105 -5.11 -27.08 -58.51
N ILE A 1106 -4.66 -25.87 -58.17
CA ILE A 1106 -4.56 -24.74 -59.13
C ILE A 1106 -3.64 -25.10 -60.31
N LEU A 1107 -2.48 -25.71 -60.03
CA LEU A 1107 -1.55 -26.17 -61.06
C LEU A 1107 -2.20 -27.21 -61.98
N LYS A 1108 -2.90 -28.18 -61.39
CA LYS A 1108 -3.65 -29.19 -62.14
C LYS A 1108 -4.75 -28.57 -63.02
N LEU A 1109 -5.50 -27.59 -62.50
CA LEU A 1109 -6.56 -26.89 -63.24
C LEU A 1109 -6.00 -25.99 -64.35
N SER A 1110 -4.80 -25.43 -64.17
CA SER A 1110 -4.10 -24.62 -65.18
C SER A 1110 -3.43 -25.44 -66.29
N GLY A 1111 -3.23 -26.74 -66.07
CA GLY A 1111 -2.41 -27.59 -66.96
C GLY A 1111 -0.90 -27.28 -66.91
N VAL A 1112 -0.44 -26.47 -65.95
CA VAL A 1112 0.97 -26.11 -65.76
C VAL A 1112 1.62 -26.99 -64.69
N ALA A 1113 2.79 -27.56 -65.02
CA ALA A 1113 3.61 -28.31 -64.07
C ALA A 1113 4.78 -27.44 -63.56
N LEU A 1114 4.99 -27.43 -62.25
CA LEU A 1114 6.14 -26.83 -61.57
C LEU A 1114 6.93 -27.94 -60.82
N THR A 1115 8.20 -27.69 -60.55
CA THR A 1115 9.00 -28.59 -59.71
C THR A 1115 8.60 -28.47 -58.23
N ASN A 1116 8.87 -29.51 -57.44
CA ASN A 1116 8.60 -29.47 -55.99
C ASN A 1116 9.33 -28.32 -55.29
N ALA A 1117 10.51 -27.91 -55.78
CA ALA A 1117 11.26 -26.79 -55.24
C ALA A 1117 10.57 -25.45 -55.54
N GLU A 1118 10.05 -25.27 -56.77
CA GLU A 1118 9.28 -24.08 -57.14
C GLU A 1118 7.97 -24.01 -56.34
N ILE A 1119 7.28 -25.12 -56.16
CA ILE A 1119 6.06 -25.20 -55.33
C ILE A 1119 6.37 -24.82 -53.87
N ALA A 1120 7.42 -25.41 -53.28
CA ALA A 1120 7.82 -25.11 -51.92
C ALA A 1120 8.18 -23.63 -51.72
N GLU A 1121 8.82 -23.00 -52.70
CA GLU A 1121 9.13 -21.56 -52.65
C GLU A 1121 7.86 -20.71 -52.70
N VAL A 1122 6.85 -21.08 -53.50
CA VAL A 1122 5.54 -20.39 -53.50
C VAL A 1122 4.84 -20.53 -52.15
N ILE A 1123 4.81 -21.72 -51.57
CA ILE A 1123 4.18 -21.94 -50.25
C ILE A 1123 4.91 -21.18 -49.15
N LYS A 1124 6.24 -21.15 -49.20
CA LYS A 1124 7.04 -20.33 -48.29
C LYS A 1124 6.69 -18.85 -48.43
N LYS A 1125 6.65 -18.32 -49.66
CA LYS A 1125 6.25 -16.93 -49.93
C LYS A 1125 4.82 -16.64 -49.47
N ALA A 1126 3.88 -17.56 -49.67
CA ALA A 1126 2.50 -17.41 -49.22
C ALA A 1126 2.41 -17.28 -47.68
N ASN A 1127 3.26 -17.97 -46.93
CA ASN A 1127 3.35 -17.82 -45.48
C ASN A 1127 4.06 -16.53 -45.03
N GLU A 1128 4.90 -15.92 -45.87
CA GLU A 1128 5.58 -14.64 -45.62
C GLU A 1128 4.68 -13.41 -45.95
N LEU A 1129 3.61 -13.60 -46.73
CA LEU A 1129 2.68 -12.52 -47.08
C LEU A 1129 1.80 -12.10 -45.89
N LYS A 1130 1.42 -10.82 -45.89
CA LYS A 1130 0.58 -10.23 -44.84
C LYS A 1130 -0.87 -10.76 -44.94
N ILE A 1131 -1.22 -11.71 -44.08
CA ILE A 1131 -2.54 -12.37 -44.11
C ILE A 1131 -3.72 -11.41 -43.94
N SER A 1132 -3.53 -10.28 -43.25
CA SER A 1132 -4.56 -9.25 -43.05
C SER A 1132 -5.18 -8.72 -44.35
N ASP A 1133 -4.50 -8.88 -45.48
CA ASP A 1133 -4.94 -8.43 -46.81
C ASP A 1133 -5.85 -9.43 -47.52
N TYR A 1134 -5.98 -10.64 -46.97
CA TYR A 1134 -6.73 -11.77 -47.53
C TYR A 1134 -7.79 -12.30 -46.54
N LEU A 1135 -8.14 -11.51 -45.51
CA LEU A 1135 -9.06 -11.96 -44.49
C LEU A 1135 -10.48 -12.18 -45.03
N VAL A 1136 -11.09 -13.24 -44.51
CA VAL A 1136 -12.51 -13.51 -44.60
C VAL A 1136 -13.16 -13.20 -43.27
N HIS A 1137 -14.39 -12.73 -43.29
CA HIS A 1137 -15.16 -12.42 -42.08
C HIS A 1137 -16.46 -13.23 -42.08
N GLY A 1138 -16.86 -13.76 -40.91
CA GLY A 1138 -18.07 -14.57 -40.75
C GLY A 1138 -17.90 -16.06 -41.10
N ASP A 1139 -18.95 -16.70 -41.62
CA ASP A 1139 -18.98 -18.12 -42.04
C ASP A 1139 -18.17 -18.40 -43.34
N LEU A 1140 -16.96 -17.83 -43.47
CA LEU A 1140 -16.07 -18.02 -44.64
C LEU A 1140 -16.65 -17.51 -45.98
N ASP A 1141 -17.56 -16.53 -45.93
CA ASP A 1141 -18.38 -16.05 -47.06
C ASP A 1141 -18.58 -14.52 -47.05
N TRP A 1142 -19.28 -13.96 -48.04
CA TRP A 1142 -19.48 -12.52 -48.26
C TRP A 1142 -20.38 -11.78 -47.24
N LYS A 1143 -20.68 -12.36 -46.06
CA LYS A 1143 -21.63 -11.80 -45.07
C LYS A 1143 -20.96 -10.84 -44.09
N ASP A 1144 -21.71 -9.83 -43.64
CA ASP A 1144 -21.37 -8.96 -42.50
C ASP A 1144 -19.98 -8.32 -42.56
N ILE A 1145 -19.58 -7.89 -43.77
CA ILE A 1145 -18.25 -7.31 -44.03
C ILE A 1145 -18.31 -5.79 -43.90
N ASP A 1146 -17.37 -5.21 -43.14
CA ASP A 1146 -17.13 -3.77 -43.11
C ASP A 1146 -16.98 -3.21 -44.55
N PRO A 1147 -17.58 -2.05 -44.89
CA PRO A 1147 -17.56 -1.51 -46.24
C PRO A 1147 -16.16 -1.39 -46.88
N LYS A 1148 -15.12 -1.04 -46.10
CA LYS A 1148 -13.75 -0.91 -46.61
C LYS A 1148 -13.13 -2.27 -46.92
N ILE A 1149 -13.40 -3.25 -46.07
CA ILE A 1149 -12.92 -4.62 -46.26
C ILE A 1149 -13.63 -5.26 -47.45
N LYS A 1150 -14.94 -5.00 -47.61
CA LYS A 1150 -15.73 -5.45 -48.74
C LYS A 1150 -15.15 -4.94 -50.06
N GLU A 1151 -14.79 -3.67 -50.14
CA GLU A 1151 -14.18 -3.10 -51.35
C GLU A 1151 -12.86 -3.79 -51.73
N ARG A 1152 -11.98 -4.03 -50.74
CA ARG A 1152 -10.74 -4.78 -50.95
C ARG A 1152 -11.00 -6.22 -51.40
N ASN A 1153 -11.95 -6.90 -50.74
CA ASN A 1153 -12.29 -8.27 -51.08
C ASN A 1153 -12.89 -8.40 -52.48
N GLU A 1154 -13.72 -7.43 -52.90
CA GLU A 1154 -14.22 -7.34 -54.27
C GLU A 1154 -13.12 -7.01 -55.29
N ALA A 1155 -12.10 -6.22 -54.91
CA ALA A 1155 -10.93 -5.98 -55.74
C ALA A 1155 -10.09 -7.26 -55.93
N ASN A 1156 -9.88 -8.02 -54.85
CA ASN A 1156 -9.23 -9.34 -54.90
C ASN A 1156 -10.04 -10.31 -55.77
N ALA A 1157 -11.38 -10.29 -55.66
CA ALA A 1157 -12.25 -11.09 -56.52
C ALA A 1157 -12.17 -10.69 -57.99
N ARG A 1158 -12.12 -9.38 -58.30
CA ARG A 1158 -11.90 -8.89 -59.67
C ARG A 1158 -10.60 -9.41 -60.27
N ASP A 1159 -9.53 -9.47 -59.49
CA ASP A 1159 -8.22 -9.96 -59.96
C ASP A 1159 -8.21 -11.47 -60.24
N ILE A 1160 -9.07 -12.25 -59.56
CA ILE A 1160 -9.15 -13.71 -59.75
C ILE A 1160 -10.21 -14.11 -60.79
N LEU A 1161 -11.40 -13.51 -60.71
CA LEU A 1161 -12.59 -13.93 -61.48
C LEU A 1161 -12.92 -12.98 -62.64
N GLY A 1162 -12.23 -11.84 -62.76
CA GLY A 1162 -12.61 -10.73 -63.64
C GLY A 1162 -13.85 -9.99 -63.12
N SER A 1163 -14.26 -8.93 -63.83
CA SER A 1163 -15.46 -8.15 -63.48
C SER A 1163 -16.74 -8.99 -63.56
N GLN A 1164 -17.42 -9.20 -62.43
CA GLN A 1164 -18.72 -9.87 -62.34
C GLN A 1164 -19.82 -8.88 -61.91
N SER A 1165 -21.07 -9.19 -62.25
CA SER A 1165 -22.23 -8.43 -61.79
C SER A 1165 -22.55 -8.65 -60.31
N ASP A 1166 -22.17 -9.81 -59.77
CA ASP A 1166 -22.31 -10.18 -58.36
C ASP A 1166 -21.29 -11.29 -58.03
N TYR A 1167 -20.46 -11.07 -57.00
CA TYR A 1167 -19.51 -12.06 -56.50
C TYR A 1167 -20.11 -13.00 -55.44
N GLY A 1168 -21.31 -12.73 -54.93
CA GLY A 1168 -21.93 -13.48 -53.82
C GLY A 1168 -22.25 -14.96 -54.10
N LYS A 1169 -22.10 -15.42 -55.35
CA LYS A 1169 -22.17 -16.84 -55.74
C LYS A 1169 -20.86 -17.61 -55.52
N TYR A 1170 -19.74 -16.91 -55.38
CA TYR A 1170 -18.42 -17.50 -55.10
C TYR A 1170 -18.14 -17.53 -53.61
N SER A 1171 -17.39 -18.52 -53.13
CA SER A 1171 -16.89 -18.51 -51.74
C SER A 1171 -15.84 -17.41 -51.59
N LEU A 1172 -16.03 -16.50 -50.65
CA LEU A 1172 -15.03 -15.50 -50.32
C LEU A 1172 -13.71 -16.16 -49.91
N TYR A 1173 -13.77 -17.22 -49.11
CA TYR A 1173 -12.59 -18.00 -48.71
C TYR A 1173 -11.79 -18.53 -49.89
N THR A 1174 -12.43 -19.20 -50.84
CA THR A 1174 -11.74 -19.73 -52.02
C THR A 1174 -11.08 -18.62 -52.84
N VAL A 1175 -11.76 -17.47 -52.97
CA VAL A 1175 -11.23 -16.29 -53.68
C VAL A 1175 -10.00 -15.73 -52.97
N GLN A 1176 -10.05 -15.54 -51.66
CA GLN A 1176 -8.93 -15.00 -50.90
C GLN A 1176 -7.74 -15.96 -50.86
N LEU A 1177 -7.99 -17.27 -50.73
CA LEU A 1177 -6.95 -18.30 -50.79
C LEU A 1177 -6.26 -18.33 -52.17
N ALA A 1178 -7.04 -18.25 -53.25
CA ALA A 1178 -6.52 -18.15 -54.61
C ALA A 1178 -5.69 -16.87 -54.80
N LYS A 1179 -6.17 -15.74 -54.27
CA LYS A 1179 -5.49 -14.45 -54.35
C LYS A 1179 -4.15 -14.45 -53.60
N LEU A 1180 -4.13 -14.97 -52.37
CA LEU A 1180 -2.91 -15.14 -51.58
C LEU A 1180 -1.85 -15.95 -52.34
N LEU A 1181 -2.25 -17.08 -52.93
CA LEU A 1181 -1.35 -17.94 -53.69
C LEU A 1181 -0.91 -17.29 -55.02
N LYS A 1182 -1.77 -16.51 -55.67
CA LYS A 1182 -1.43 -15.75 -56.88
C LYS A 1182 -0.37 -14.70 -56.60
N ASP A 1183 -0.53 -13.95 -55.52
CA ASP A 1183 0.44 -12.92 -55.11
C ASP A 1183 1.77 -13.55 -54.67
N ALA A 1184 1.72 -14.67 -53.96
CA ALA A 1184 2.91 -15.42 -53.60
C ALA A 1184 3.67 -15.90 -54.85
N TYR A 1185 2.96 -16.50 -55.80
CA TYR A 1185 3.54 -16.98 -57.06
C TYR A 1185 4.15 -15.83 -57.88
N ALA A 1186 3.49 -14.67 -57.94
CA ALA A 1186 4.02 -13.49 -58.62
C ALA A 1186 5.39 -13.04 -58.04
N GLN A 1187 5.60 -13.22 -56.74
CA GLN A 1187 6.88 -12.89 -56.07
C GLN A 1187 7.97 -13.95 -56.26
N THR A 1188 7.68 -15.08 -56.90
CA THR A 1188 8.67 -16.13 -57.22
C THR A 1188 9.30 -16.00 -58.62
N ASN A 1189 9.06 -14.89 -59.31
CA ASN A 1189 9.50 -14.64 -60.69
C ASN A 1189 8.95 -15.70 -61.68
N PRO A 1190 7.61 -15.75 -61.86
CA PRO A 1190 6.92 -16.84 -62.52
C PRO A 1190 7.25 -16.91 -64.02
N LYS A 1191 7.48 -18.13 -64.54
CA LYS A 1191 7.79 -18.37 -65.97
C LYS A 1191 6.56 -18.56 -66.86
N LYS A 1192 5.39 -18.83 -66.26
CA LYS A 1192 4.11 -19.09 -66.93
C LYS A 1192 2.97 -18.49 -66.11
N SER A 1193 1.96 -17.92 -66.76
CA SER A 1193 0.74 -17.45 -66.07
C SER A 1193 -0.08 -18.65 -65.59
N LEU A 1194 -0.69 -18.49 -64.41
CA LEU A 1194 -1.65 -19.44 -63.81
C LEU A 1194 -3.05 -18.82 -63.68
N ASP A 1195 -3.33 -17.68 -64.33
CA ASP A 1195 -4.57 -16.91 -64.14
C ASP A 1195 -5.83 -17.76 -64.42
N GLU A 1196 -5.82 -18.57 -65.49
CA GLU A 1196 -6.93 -19.49 -65.79
C GLU A 1196 -7.10 -20.57 -64.71
N GLY A 1197 -6.01 -21.04 -64.10
CA GLY A 1197 -6.04 -22.01 -63.00
C GLY A 1197 -6.63 -21.42 -61.73
N PHE A 1198 -6.23 -20.19 -61.35
CA PHE A 1198 -6.79 -19.48 -60.20
C PHE A 1198 -8.28 -19.20 -60.37
N LYS A 1199 -8.70 -18.77 -61.57
CA LYS A 1199 -10.10 -18.56 -61.91
C LYS A 1199 -10.90 -19.86 -61.82
N ALA A 1200 -10.41 -20.92 -62.46
CA ALA A 1200 -11.06 -22.24 -62.44
C ALA A 1200 -11.17 -22.81 -61.02
N PHE A 1201 -10.17 -22.58 -60.16
CA PHE A 1201 -10.19 -22.98 -58.76
C PHE A 1201 -11.31 -22.27 -57.97
N ALA A 1202 -11.42 -20.95 -58.12
CA ALA A 1202 -12.47 -20.15 -57.47
C ALA A 1202 -13.89 -20.48 -58.00
N GLU A 1203 -14.01 -20.85 -59.28
CA GLU A 1203 -15.28 -21.31 -59.88
C GLU A 1203 -15.67 -22.74 -59.43
N LYS A 1204 -14.69 -23.64 -59.31
CA LYS A 1204 -14.91 -25.05 -58.93
C LYS A 1204 -15.37 -25.18 -57.47
N TYR A 1205 -14.74 -24.43 -56.56
CA TYR A 1205 -15.06 -24.46 -55.14
C TYR A 1205 -15.92 -23.24 -54.76
N ASP A 1206 -17.12 -23.22 -55.33
CA ASP A 1206 -18.11 -22.16 -55.13
C ASP A 1206 -18.67 -22.13 -53.70
N LYS A 1207 -19.49 -21.12 -53.41
CA LYS A 1207 -20.08 -20.90 -52.09
C LYS A 1207 -20.84 -22.12 -51.56
N ASN A 1208 -21.70 -22.73 -52.39
CA ASN A 1208 -22.51 -23.87 -51.98
C ASN A 1208 -21.66 -25.10 -51.69
N THR A 1209 -20.62 -25.32 -52.50
CA THR A 1209 -19.67 -26.42 -52.35
C THR A 1209 -18.89 -26.30 -51.04
N VAL A 1210 -18.39 -25.10 -50.72
CA VAL A 1210 -17.67 -24.85 -49.47
C VAL A 1210 -18.60 -25.01 -48.26
N LEU A 1211 -19.77 -24.35 -48.26
CA LEU A 1211 -20.73 -24.41 -47.13
C LEU A 1211 -21.27 -25.82 -46.87
N ALA A 1212 -21.49 -26.63 -47.90
CA ALA A 1212 -21.94 -28.02 -47.73
C ALA A 1212 -20.85 -28.96 -47.16
N ASN A 1213 -19.59 -28.50 -47.13
CA ASN A 1213 -18.42 -29.27 -46.70
C ASN A 1213 -17.66 -28.60 -45.56
N THR A 1214 -18.32 -27.78 -44.74
CA THR A 1214 -17.77 -27.32 -43.46
C THR A 1214 -18.15 -28.26 -42.31
N GLU A 1215 -17.32 -28.32 -41.27
CA GLU A 1215 -17.69 -28.88 -39.98
C GLU A 1215 -17.21 -27.98 -38.83
N GLY A 1216 -17.93 -28.01 -37.72
CA GLY A 1216 -17.47 -27.39 -36.48
C GLY A 1216 -16.25 -28.12 -35.92
N PHE A 1217 -15.32 -27.36 -35.34
CA PHE A 1217 -14.14 -27.88 -34.67
C PHE A 1217 -14.53 -28.45 -33.30
N LYS A 1218 -15.00 -29.70 -33.22
CA LYS A 1218 -15.42 -30.28 -31.93
C LYS A 1218 -14.24 -30.59 -31.02
N ARG A 1219 -14.17 -29.91 -29.87
CA ARG A 1219 -13.29 -30.28 -28.75
C ARG A 1219 -14.00 -30.10 -27.42
N ILE A 1220 -15.02 -30.92 -27.18
CA ILE A 1220 -15.63 -31.02 -25.86
C ILE A 1220 -14.96 -32.20 -25.15
N GLU A 1221 -13.99 -31.90 -24.30
CA GLU A 1221 -13.71 -32.81 -23.20
C GLU A 1221 -14.69 -32.47 -22.06
N ASP A 1222 -15.18 -33.51 -21.37
CA ASP A 1222 -16.06 -33.34 -20.22
C ASP A 1222 -15.44 -32.33 -19.23
N PRO A 1223 -16.13 -31.25 -18.84
CA PRO A 1223 -15.56 -30.19 -18.01
C PRO A 1223 -14.91 -30.70 -16.72
N VAL A 1224 -15.45 -31.78 -16.13
CA VAL A 1224 -14.90 -32.42 -14.94
C VAL A 1224 -13.57 -33.14 -15.24
N THR A 1225 -13.46 -33.75 -16.42
CA THR A 1225 -12.26 -34.41 -16.92
C THR A 1225 -11.19 -33.40 -17.35
N ALA A 1226 -11.56 -32.34 -18.06
CA ALA A 1226 -10.69 -31.23 -18.43
C ALA A 1226 -10.13 -30.52 -17.19
N MET A 1227 -10.98 -30.25 -16.18
CA MET A 1227 -10.55 -29.64 -14.91
C MET A 1227 -9.56 -30.52 -14.13
N LYS A 1228 -9.72 -31.85 -14.15
CA LYS A 1228 -8.76 -32.79 -13.55
C LYS A 1228 -7.41 -32.76 -14.28
N LYS A 1229 -7.41 -32.73 -15.62
CA LYS A 1229 -6.19 -32.62 -16.44
C LYS A 1229 -5.50 -31.28 -16.26
N ASN A 1230 -6.24 -30.17 -16.17
CA ASN A 1230 -5.70 -28.84 -15.88
C ASN A 1230 -5.07 -28.76 -14.49
N GLY A 1231 -5.62 -29.49 -13.49
CA GLY A 1231 -4.98 -29.65 -12.18
C GLY A 1231 -3.64 -30.39 -12.23
N TYR A 1232 -3.48 -31.37 -13.13
CA TYR A 1232 -2.18 -32.00 -13.40
C TYR A 1232 -1.23 -31.08 -14.18
N ALA A 1233 -1.75 -30.35 -15.17
CA ALA A 1233 -0.99 -29.33 -15.91
C ALA A 1233 -0.48 -28.23 -14.98
N ALA A 1234 -1.21 -27.82 -13.94
CA ALA A 1234 -0.74 -26.85 -12.94
C ALA A 1234 0.38 -27.39 -12.03
N ARG A 1235 0.37 -28.70 -11.70
CA ARG A 1235 1.47 -29.36 -11.00
C ARG A 1235 2.74 -29.39 -11.86
N ASP A 1236 2.58 -29.65 -13.15
CA ASP A 1236 3.66 -29.74 -14.11
C ASP A 1236 4.05 -28.37 -14.70
N LEU A 1237 3.20 -27.34 -14.54
CA LEU A 1237 3.48 -25.91 -14.78
C LEU A 1237 4.60 -25.43 -13.85
N LYS A 1238 4.66 -25.95 -12.62
CA LYS A 1238 5.79 -25.71 -11.70
C LYS A 1238 7.10 -26.28 -12.25
N VAL A 1239 7.04 -27.32 -13.06
CA VAL A 1239 8.18 -27.92 -13.76
C VAL A 1239 8.52 -27.09 -15.00
N ALA A 1240 7.55 -26.74 -15.83
CA ALA A 1240 7.74 -25.87 -16.99
C ALA A 1240 8.27 -24.46 -16.60
N LEU A 1241 7.76 -23.86 -15.52
CA LEU A 1241 8.28 -22.61 -14.96
C LEU A 1241 9.69 -22.76 -14.38
N LYS A 1242 10.04 -23.93 -13.84
CA LYS A 1242 11.43 -24.27 -13.44
C LYS A 1242 12.37 -24.48 -14.63
N MET A 1243 11.82 -24.63 -15.83
CA MET A 1243 12.57 -24.87 -17.06
C MET A 1243 12.68 -23.59 -17.90
N ALA A 1244 11.70 -22.69 -17.79
CA ALA A 1244 11.70 -21.37 -18.40
C ALA A 1244 12.51 -20.33 -17.62
N VAL A 1245 12.64 -20.49 -16.29
CA VAL A 1245 13.58 -19.76 -15.41
C VAL A 1245 14.90 -20.51 -15.36
#